data_AF-A0A0G4HPQ4-F1
#
_entry.id   AF-A0A0G4HPQ4-F1
#
_cell.length_a   1.000
_cell.length_b   1.000
_cell.length_c   1.000
_cell.angle_alpha   90.00
_cell.angle_beta   90.00
_cell.angle_gamma   90.00
#
_symmetry.space_group_name_H-M   'P 1'
#
loop_
_entity.id
_entity.type
_entity.pdbx_description
1 polymer ?
#
loop_
_entity_poly.entity_id
_entity_poly.type
_entity_poly.pdbx_seq_one_letter_code
_entity_poly.pdbx_strand_id
1 'polypeptide(L)'
;MSAPPSKRKSRCPWIAELAQFDNPLPVDLEASRAITSRFKFLSDVSSKNFSLKNPAQNPAGVGIVGSVIGRQVWVVSDEPQKTGTFDPSVNPNPADIPLRSGLMAYNLVKKRALLEQSRQLAEKDGSSGGSPRVLPERVSASFSKATEYLALTQCDDGHWAGDYGGPHFLLPGLVITCHLIQHDVGDVWKEAMRRYLINHQQKDGGWGIHIEGRSGVFCSCLSYVALRLLGVPPSSPVCVRARGFIRRGGGPARCPQWGKVWMALAGVFDWRGVPPVPVELWALPTWFPFHPAHMWCHARLVYLPMSYLSAQRVRGPETPLIASIRRELFSPSEEMMGDERRMEGVLQRVNWTSVRFSRSSSKDVFRPIGLASLALYVCAHVYELLGNGPFGIFGWLKKRGIGFALEYMREEDEGTNFLCIGPVNKLLNMCCHWHASGCNPNDPHVLKHIPRLYDYMWVSEDGAKMQGQVGSQVWDASFAVQALLQSPKSLTPLAEDSLSGAVSFLVQSRFEGPPSVGRRFSETPFAGGWPFTVRAAHWQVSDCTAEAFAAMLALRARGARKVDSGSSQTLSLPELRESASLLVSMQNRNGGWAAYQKKRAGAWYELLNPSEVFGDIMLDYPHVECSGSVTHSLVAYLNAEPEGPRHAPVVDAVLRGVHFILSHQKPDGSWHGSWGVCFTYAAFLACRALVASCLSGPVSHTVSRGGKAKGKVGVMRQRIIKAVMGCADFLLRKQRSDGGWQEAFKSCATLQWEETPQPCPSPEGSVRNGLSEKPVSEISWTIAEGGDGDGLGQSLEDGPERLGCTDCVQTAWAVLALLEVLSLYQEESAGMGARGGSGKAWEEIELVQRGARRGIEFLVSAQKGDGDWRQNGCAGVFNNTVGISYANYRNIFPTWALAKFLDLGLQ
;
A
#
# COMPACT_ATOMS: atom_id res chain seq x y z
N MET A 1 21.36 -45.50 -50.97
CA MET A 1 20.79 -45.52 -49.61
C MET A 1 21.01 -44.13 -49.01
N SER A 2 20.01 -43.25 -49.03
CA SER A 2 20.16 -41.85 -48.60
C SER A 2 18.83 -41.09 -48.63
N ALA A 3 18.30 -40.68 -47.46
CA ALA A 3 17.39 -39.53 -47.30
C ALA A 3 17.19 -39.21 -45.78
N PRO A 4 17.10 -37.94 -45.36
CA PRO A 4 16.86 -37.53 -43.97
C PRO A 4 15.39 -37.14 -43.68
N PRO A 5 14.96 -37.03 -42.41
CA PRO A 5 13.60 -36.60 -42.03
C PRO A 5 13.44 -35.07 -41.83
N SER A 6 12.21 -34.58 -42.03
CA SER A 6 11.85 -33.16 -42.19
C SER A 6 11.09 -32.52 -41.01
N LYS A 7 10.92 -31.17 -41.03
CA LYS A 7 10.25 -30.33 -39.99
C LYS A 7 8.80 -29.92 -40.35
N ARG A 8 8.09 -29.38 -39.34
CA ARG A 8 6.89 -28.45 -39.35
C ARG A 8 5.50 -29.13 -39.36
N LYS A 9 4.40 -28.54 -38.85
CA LYS A 9 4.07 -27.39 -37.93
C LYS A 9 2.55 -27.46 -37.59
N SER A 10 2.08 -26.71 -36.57
CA SER A 10 0.72 -26.11 -36.55
C SER A 10 0.72 -24.79 -35.73
N ARG A 11 -0.28 -23.92 -35.93
CA ARG A 11 -0.41 -22.57 -35.31
C ARG A 11 -1.85 -22.29 -34.86
N CYS A 12 -2.03 -21.44 -33.83
CA CYS A 12 -3.30 -20.75 -33.57
C CYS A 12 -3.30 -19.33 -34.18
N PRO A 13 -4.43 -18.79 -34.68
CA PRO A 13 -4.43 -17.63 -35.60
C PRO A 13 -4.71 -16.24 -34.98
N TRP A 14 -4.52 -16.03 -33.67
CA TRP A 14 -4.62 -14.68 -33.04
C TRP A 14 -3.30 -14.18 -32.43
N ILE A 15 -2.17 -14.79 -32.80
CA ILE A 15 -0.80 -14.38 -32.38
C ILE A 15 -0.13 -13.47 -33.45
N ALA A 16 -0.88 -13.05 -34.48
CA ALA A 16 -0.32 -12.36 -35.65
C ALA A 16 -0.08 -10.84 -35.47
N GLU A 17 -0.86 -10.15 -34.63
CA GLU A 17 -0.75 -8.69 -34.46
C GLU A 17 0.20 -8.27 -33.31
N LEU A 18 0.38 -9.13 -32.30
CA LEU A 18 1.43 -8.95 -31.28
C LEU A 18 2.87 -9.09 -31.84
N ALA A 19 3.02 -9.53 -33.10
CA ALA A 19 4.30 -9.62 -33.80
C ALA A 19 4.73 -8.30 -34.47
N GLN A 20 3.95 -7.21 -34.37
CA GLN A 20 4.34 -5.88 -34.87
C GLN A 20 4.99 -4.97 -33.79
N PHE A 21 5.16 -5.49 -32.56
CA PHE A 21 5.98 -4.83 -31.53
C PHE A 21 7.31 -5.57 -31.35
N ASP A 22 8.39 -5.03 -31.93
CA ASP A 22 9.76 -5.50 -31.73
C ASP A 22 10.29 -5.22 -30.31
N ASN A 23 9.77 -5.94 -29.31
CA ASN A 23 10.48 -6.33 -28.09
C ASN A 23 9.65 -7.33 -27.27
N PRO A 24 10.00 -8.62 -27.22
CA PRO A 24 9.65 -9.44 -26.08
C PRO A 24 10.45 -8.93 -24.87
N LEU A 25 9.77 -8.47 -23.82
CA LEU A 25 10.44 -8.22 -22.54
C LEU A 25 11.08 -9.53 -22.04
N PRO A 26 12.33 -9.53 -21.55
CA PRO A 26 13.07 -10.75 -21.21
C PRO A 26 12.65 -11.30 -19.84
N VAL A 27 11.34 -11.52 -19.63
CA VAL A 27 10.80 -12.15 -18.42
C VAL A 27 10.91 -13.66 -18.58
N ASP A 28 12.11 -14.18 -18.35
CA ASP A 28 12.33 -15.63 -18.22
C ASP A 28 11.63 -16.13 -16.94
N LEU A 29 10.37 -16.55 -17.07
CA LEU A 29 9.53 -17.00 -15.96
C LEU A 29 10.12 -18.21 -15.22
N GLU A 30 10.94 -19.02 -15.89
CA GLU A 30 11.62 -20.17 -15.31
C GLU A 30 12.77 -19.72 -14.39
N ALA A 31 13.62 -18.80 -14.87
CA ALA A 31 14.65 -18.17 -14.04
C ALA A 31 14.07 -17.35 -12.86
N SER A 32 12.85 -16.80 -13.01
CA SER A 32 12.10 -16.20 -11.90
C SER A 32 11.83 -17.22 -10.79
N ARG A 33 11.21 -18.36 -11.13
CA ARG A 33 10.90 -19.42 -10.16
C ARG A 33 12.17 -19.98 -9.55
N ALA A 34 13.24 -20.11 -10.34
CA ALA A 34 14.55 -20.53 -9.86
C ALA A 34 15.20 -19.55 -8.87
N ILE A 35 14.90 -18.25 -8.97
CA ILE A 35 15.32 -17.26 -7.96
C ILE A 35 14.46 -17.41 -6.71
N THR A 36 13.12 -17.41 -6.83
CA THR A 36 12.24 -17.50 -5.66
C THR A 36 12.42 -18.82 -4.89
N SER A 37 12.67 -19.95 -5.56
CA SER A 37 12.91 -21.25 -4.91
C SER A 37 14.23 -21.34 -4.13
N ARG A 38 15.16 -20.38 -4.32
CA ARG A 38 16.36 -20.22 -3.49
C ARG A 38 16.10 -19.48 -2.19
N PHE A 39 14.91 -18.92 -2.00
CA PHE A 39 14.54 -18.22 -0.77
C PHE A 39 13.54 -19.03 0.05
N LYS A 40 13.77 -19.09 1.35
CA LYS A 40 12.85 -19.63 2.34
C LYS A 40 12.19 -18.49 3.09
N PHE A 41 10.86 -18.46 3.06
CA PHE A 41 10.07 -17.58 3.92
C PHE A 41 10.12 -18.05 5.38
N LEU A 42 10.26 -17.11 6.32
CA LEU A 42 10.19 -17.34 7.76
C LEU A 42 9.21 -16.35 8.41
N SER A 43 8.24 -16.91 9.12
CA SER A 43 7.37 -16.23 10.10
C SER A 43 7.53 -16.95 11.44
N ASP A 44 7.62 -16.22 12.57
CA ASP A 44 7.79 -16.83 13.90
C ASP A 44 7.14 -15.98 15.01
N VAL A 45 6.57 -16.65 16.02
CA VAL A 45 6.10 -16.07 17.30
C VAL A 45 7.27 -15.94 18.29
N SER A 46 8.27 -16.82 18.18
CA SER A 46 9.24 -17.13 19.24
C SER A 46 10.49 -16.23 19.19
N SER A 47 10.61 -15.32 20.15
CA SER A 47 11.74 -14.38 20.22
C SER A 47 13.11 -15.02 20.49
N LYS A 48 13.15 -16.31 20.89
CA LYS A 48 14.37 -16.99 21.34
C LYS A 48 15.22 -17.60 20.23
N ASN A 49 14.66 -17.81 19.03
CA ASN A 49 15.31 -18.59 17.97
C ASN A 49 15.81 -17.77 16.77
N PHE A 50 15.38 -16.52 16.63
CA PHE A 50 15.72 -15.72 15.45
C PHE A 50 17.04 -14.93 15.61
N SER A 51 18.16 -15.66 15.56
CA SER A 51 19.39 -15.10 15.00
C SER A 51 19.40 -15.34 13.49
N LEU A 52 19.70 -14.33 12.68
CA LEU A 52 19.96 -14.53 11.25
C LEU A 52 21.19 -15.43 11.12
N LYS A 53 20.96 -16.68 10.71
CA LYS A 53 22.02 -17.71 10.63
C LYS A 53 23.15 -17.36 9.66
N ASN A 54 22.88 -16.48 8.70
CA ASN A 54 23.86 -16.01 7.74
C ASN A 54 24.67 -14.84 8.34
N PRO A 55 26.01 -14.97 8.51
CA PRO A 55 26.86 -13.89 9.02
C PRO A 55 26.80 -12.61 8.17
N ALA A 56 26.53 -12.70 6.86
CA ALA A 56 26.33 -11.51 6.03
C ALA A 56 25.06 -10.73 6.40
N GLN A 57 24.08 -11.38 7.03
CA GLN A 57 22.81 -10.74 7.43
C GLN A 57 22.82 -10.29 8.92
N ASN A 58 23.72 -10.85 9.75
CA ASN A 58 23.98 -10.39 11.13
C ASN A 58 25.50 -10.41 11.44
N PRO A 59 26.29 -9.47 10.89
CA PRO A 59 27.75 -9.52 10.93
C PRO A 59 28.38 -9.34 12.32
N ALA A 60 27.61 -8.96 13.33
CA ALA A 60 28.08 -8.72 14.69
C ALA A 60 27.39 -9.58 15.77
N GLY A 61 26.59 -10.58 15.37
CA GLY A 61 25.83 -11.41 16.31
C GLY A 61 24.82 -10.63 17.15
N VAL A 62 24.42 -9.43 16.71
CA VAL A 62 23.48 -8.55 17.41
C VAL A 62 22.10 -9.20 17.35
N GLY A 63 21.63 -9.71 18.48
CA GLY A 63 20.31 -10.30 18.61
C GLY A 63 19.21 -9.26 18.36
N ILE A 64 18.17 -9.65 17.65
CA ILE A 64 16.94 -8.86 17.57
C ILE A 64 16.25 -8.93 18.93
N VAL A 65 16.14 -7.80 19.61
CA VAL A 65 15.42 -7.66 20.88
C VAL A 65 13.95 -7.37 20.60
N GLY A 66 13.03 -7.66 21.53
CA GLY A 66 11.62 -7.29 21.43
C GLY A 66 10.73 -8.30 20.70
N SER A 67 9.51 -7.88 20.33
CA SER A 67 8.52 -8.76 19.69
C SER A 67 8.92 -9.14 18.27
N VAL A 68 8.80 -10.44 17.95
CA VAL A 68 8.96 -10.99 16.59
C VAL A 68 7.63 -11.35 15.91
N ILE A 69 6.51 -11.21 16.64
CA ILE A 69 5.16 -11.53 16.16
C ILE A 69 4.80 -10.67 14.94
N GLY A 70 4.27 -11.30 13.89
CA GLY A 70 3.95 -10.67 12.61
C GLY A 70 5.16 -10.42 11.70
N ARG A 71 6.37 -10.82 12.12
CA ARG A 71 7.57 -10.58 11.31
C ARG A 71 7.58 -11.51 10.10
N GLN A 72 7.68 -10.91 8.92
CA GLN A 72 7.82 -11.58 7.65
C GLN A 72 9.22 -11.32 7.11
N VAL A 73 10.03 -12.37 6.96
CA VAL A 73 11.40 -12.24 6.42
C VAL A 73 11.77 -13.42 5.54
N TRP A 74 12.63 -13.15 4.56
CA TRP A 74 13.17 -14.15 3.66
C TRP A 74 14.64 -14.41 3.97
N VAL A 75 15.04 -15.68 3.95
CA VAL A 75 16.45 -16.11 4.02
C VAL A 75 16.81 -16.89 2.77
N VAL A 76 18.09 -16.89 2.38
CA VAL A 76 18.58 -17.79 1.34
C VAL A 76 18.57 -19.22 1.89
N SER A 77 18.12 -20.19 1.09
CA SER A 77 18.09 -21.61 1.43
C SER A 77 19.43 -22.27 1.14
N ASP A 78 19.94 -23.05 2.09
CA ASP A 78 21.16 -23.85 1.94
C ASP A 78 20.94 -25.09 1.04
N GLU A 79 19.68 -25.53 0.88
CA GLU A 79 19.28 -26.63 0.00
C GLU A 79 18.33 -26.17 -1.12
N PRO A 80 18.41 -26.73 -2.34
CA PRO A 80 17.42 -26.48 -3.38
C PRO A 80 16.08 -27.13 -3.00
N GLN A 81 15.05 -26.32 -2.72
CA GLN A 81 13.70 -26.86 -2.57
C GLN A 81 13.25 -27.48 -3.90
N LYS A 82 12.94 -28.78 -3.90
CA LYS A 82 12.28 -29.45 -5.03
C LYS A 82 10.86 -28.91 -5.16
N THR A 83 10.66 -27.90 -6.00
CA THR A 83 9.34 -27.46 -6.44
C THR A 83 8.93 -28.19 -7.72
N GLY A 84 7.68 -28.64 -7.78
CA GLY A 84 7.12 -29.32 -8.95
C GLY A 84 6.88 -28.38 -10.13
N THR A 85 6.68 -28.95 -11.32
CA THR A 85 6.42 -28.22 -12.57
C THR A 85 5.05 -27.52 -12.58
N PHE A 86 4.99 -26.33 -13.19
CA PHE A 86 3.86 -25.37 -13.20
C PHE A 86 3.31 -25.13 -14.62
N ASP A 87 1.98 -24.93 -14.75
CA ASP A 87 1.22 -24.01 -15.68
C ASP A 87 -0.31 -24.10 -15.35
N PRO A 88 -1.30 -23.35 -15.93
CA PRO A 88 -1.25 -22.35 -17.02
C PRO A 88 -2.13 -21.06 -16.85
N SER A 89 -2.26 -20.32 -17.96
CA SER A 89 -3.37 -19.43 -18.40
C SER A 89 -3.80 -18.15 -17.63
N VAL A 90 -3.02 -17.71 -16.63
CA VAL A 90 -2.59 -16.29 -16.42
C VAL A 90 -3.55 -15.19 -15.83
N ASN A 91 -2.98 -14.46 -14.86
CA ASN A 91 -3.50 -13.39 -13.99
C ASN A 91 -2.56 -12.16 -14.12
N PRO A 92 -2.97 -10.87 -14.04
CA PRO A 92 -2.08 -9.73 -14.30
C PRO A 92 -1.07 -9.46 -13.17
N ASN A 93 -1.31 -10.02 -11.98
CA ASN A 93 -0.37 -10.02 -10.87
C ASN A 93 -0.30 -11.42 -10.23
N PRO A 94 0.62 -12.29 -10.71
CA PRO A 94 0.81 -13.65 -10.19
C PRO A 94 1.75 -13.74 -8.96
N ALA A 95 2.35 -12.64 -8.49
CA ALA A 95 3.64 -12.71 -7.81
C ALA A 95 3.68 -13.26 -6.37
N ASP A 96 2.56 -13.26 -5.65
CA ASP A 96 2.46 -13.84 -4.30
C ASP A 96 2.22 -15.38 -4.34
N ILE A 97 2.08 -15.97 -5.53
CA ILE A 97 1.83 -17.41 -5.70
C ILE A 97 2.93 -18.29 -5.07
N PRO A 98 4.25 -18.05 -5.24
CA PRO A 98 5.26 -18.94 -4.67
C PRO A 98 5.17 -19.07 -3.14
N LEU A 99 4.91 -17.95 -2.44
CA LEU A 99 4.69 -17.95 -1.00
C LEU A 99 3.37 -18.65 -0.65
N ARG A 100 2.25 -18.20 -1.24
CA ARG A 100 0.93 -18.75 -0.93
C ARG A 100 0.84 -20.23 -1.22
N SER A 101 1.36 -20.71 -2.35
CA SER A 101 1.42 -22.14 -2.67
C SER A 101 2.28 -22.92 -1.67
N GLY A 102 3.40 -22.35 -1.20
CA GLY A 102 4.22 -22.94 -0.14
C GLY A 102 3.48 -23.05 1.20
N LEU A 103 2.84 -21.95 1.63
CA LEU A 103 2.01 -21.92 2.85
C LEU A 103 0.81 -22.86 2.74
N MET A 104 0.12 -22.90 1.61
CA MET A 104 -0.99 -23.83 1.35
C MET A 104 -0.52 -25.27 1.38
N ALA A 105 0.58 -25.63 0.71
CA ALA A 105 1.12 -26.99 0.75
C ALA A 105 1.50 -27.43 2.17
N TYR A 106 2.12 -26.53 2.95
CA TYR A 106 2.45 -26.76 4.35
C TYR A 106 1.19 -26.91 5.23
N ASN A 107 0.23 -25.99 5.13
CA ASN A 107 -1.00 -26.00 5.90
C ASN A 107 -1.96 -27.13 5.50
N LEU A 108 -1.97 -27.57 4.24
CA LEU A 108 -2.72 -28.74 3.78
C LEU A 108 -2.26 -30.02 4.50
N VAL A 109 -0.95 -30.15 4.77
CA VAL A 109 -0.40 -31.25 5.57
C VAL A 109 -0.69 -31.03 7.05
N LYS A 110 -0.35 -29.84 7.58
CA LYS A 110 -0.47 -29.49 9.02
C LYS A 110 -1.92 -29.55 9.54
N LYS A 111 -2.88 -29.05 8.76
CA LYS A 111 -4.30 -28.92 9.12
C LYS A 111 -5.19 -29.98 8.47
N ARG A 112 -4.60 -31.07 7.94
CA ARG A 112 -5.30 -32.12 7.17
C ARG A 112 -6.55 -32.66 7.87
N ALA A 113 -6.48 -32.96 9.16
CA ALA A 113 -7.61 -33.49 9.92
C ALA A 113 -8.79 -32.50 10.03
N LEU A 114 -8.50 -31.21 10.26
CA LEU A 114 -9.51 -30.14 10.28
C LEU A 114 -10.14 -29.96 8.90
N LEU A 115 -9.36 -30.10 7.83
CA LEU A 115 -9.83 -30.03 6.45
C LEU A 115 -10.75 -31.21 6.10
N GLU A 116 -10.35 -32.44 6.43
CA GLU A 116 -11.17 -33.65 6.22
C GLU A 116 -12.48 -33.56 7.02
N GLN A 117 -12.44 -33.10 8.27
CA GLN A 117 -13.63 -32.84 9.09
C GLN A 117 -14.53 -31.75 8.46
N SER A 118 -13.95 -30.68 7.92
CA SER A 118 -14.68 -29.60 7.26
C SER A 118 -15.40 -30.08 5.99
N ARG A 119 -14.76 -30.97 5.21
CA ARG A 119 -15.35 -31.56 4.00
C ARG A 119 -16.47 -32.54 4.32
N GLN A 120 -16.31 -33.39 5.34
CA GLN A 120 -17.37 -34.30 5.79
C GLN A 120 -18.63 -33.57 6.29
N LEU A 121 -18.47 -32.39 6.89
CA LEU A 121 -19.60 -31.52 7.27
C LEU A 121 -20.28 -30.95 6.02
N ALA A 122 -19.51 -30.42 5.06
CA ALA A 122 -20.05 -29.89 3.80
C ALA A 122 -20.77 -30.94 2.93
N GLU A 123 -20.35 -32.22 3.01
CA GLU A 123 -21.04 -33.34 2.34
C GLU A 123 -22.36 -33.69 3.03
N LYS A 124 -22.40 -33.67 4.37
CA LYS A 124 -23.63 -33.91 5.16
C LYS A 124 -24.69 -32.83 4.99
N ASP A 125 -24.28 -31.59 4.72
CA ASP A 125 -25.18 -30.46 4.44
C ASP A 125 -25.82 -30.49 3.03
N GLY A 126 -25.73 -31.62 2.30
CA GLY A 126 -26.65 -31.93 1.19
C GLY A 126 -26.17 -31.52 -0.21
N SER A 127 -24.95 -31.90 -0.58
CA SER A 127 -24.30 -31.50 -1.84
C SER A 127 -24.20 -32.63 -2.90
N SER A 128 -25.30 -33.31 -3.20
CA SER A 128 -25.36 -34.36 -4.24
C SER A 128 -26.64 -34.29 -5.11
N GLY A 129 -26.62 -33.48 -6.17
CA GLY A 129 -27.72 -33.37 -7.13
C GLY A 129 -27.44 -32.37 -8.24
N GLY A 130 -27.72 -32.75 -9.49
CA GLY A 130 -27.38 -31.98 -10.70
C GLY A 130 -28.35 -30.85 -11.08
N SER A 131 -28.97 -30.17 -10.11
CA SER A 131 -29.79 -28.98 -10.36
C SER A 131 -28.98 -27.68 -10.21
N PRO A 132 -29.33 -26.59 -10.92
CA PRO A 132 -28.70 -25.30 -10.70
C PRO A 132 -29.06 -24.78 -9.30
N ARG A 133 -28.05 -24.65 -8.45
CA ARG A 133 -28.17 -24.11 -7.08
C ARG A 133 -28.69 -22.67 -7.09
N VAL A 134 -29.56 -22.35 -6.13
CA VAL A 134 -30.08 -20.99 -5.94
C VAL A 134 -28.94 -20.06 -5.48
N LEU A 135 -29.03 -18.75 -5.71
CA LEU A 135 -27.94 -17.81 -5.42
C LEU A 135 -27.38 -17.93 -3.99
N PRO A 136 -28.19 -18.00 -2.90
CA PRO A 136 -27.65 -18.15 -1.54
C PRO A 136 -26.83 -19.42 -1.31
N GLU A 137 -27.15 -20.53 -1.98
CA GLU A 137 -26.38 -21.78 -1.90
C GLU A 137 -25.04 -21.66 -2.63
N ARG A 138 -25.02 -20.98 -3.79
CA ARG A 138 -23.80 -20.67 -4.55
C ARG A 138 -22.88 -19.75 -3.75
N VAL A 139 -23.44 -18.70 -3.13
CA VAL A 139 -22.73 -17.79 -2.22
C VAL A 139 -22.19 -18.53 -1.01
N SER A 140 -22.98 -19.40 -0.39
CA SER A 140 -22.52 -20.22 0.75
C SER A 140 -21.35 -21.13 0.38
N ALA A 141 -21.39 -21.79 -0.78
CA ALA A 141 -20.28 -22.61 -1.26
C ALA A 141 -19.02 -21.77 -1.58
N SER A 142 -19.21 -20.58 -2.16
CA SER A 142 -18.12 -19.65 -2.45
C SER A 142 -17.46 -19.11 -1.18
N PHE A 143 -18.25 -18.77 -0.16
CA PHE A 143 -17.78 -18.36 1.16
C PHE A 143 -16.99 -19.48 1.85
N SER A 144 -17.48 -20.72 1.84
CA SER A 144 -16.73 -21.86 2.39
C SER A 144 -15.36 -22.02 1.75
N LYS A 145 -15.25 -21.95 0.41
CA LYS A 145 -13.95 -21.98 -0.27
C LYS A 145 -13.04 -20.81 0.11
N ALA A 146 -13.60 -19.60 0.21
CA ALA A 146 -12.85 -18.40 0.55
C ALA A 146 -12.23 -18.49 1.96
N THR A 147 -13.00 -19.02 2.92
CA THR A 147 -12.52 -19.26 4.29
C THR A 147 -11.51 -20.42 4.39
N GLU A 148 -11.66 -21.49 3.60
CA GLU A 148 -10.63 -22.54 3.44
C GLU A 148 -9.32 -21.94 2.89
N TYR A 149 -9.40 -21.10 1.86
CA TYR A 149 -8.22 -20.45 1.27
C TYR A 149 -7.50 -19.51 2.25
N LEU A 150 -8.24 -18.69 3.00
CA LEU A 150 -7.66 -17.86 4.07
C LEU A 150 -6.97 -18.73 5.13
N ALA A 151 -7.61 -19.81 5.60
CA ALA A 151 -7.04 -20.69 6.61
C ALA A 151 -5.79 -21.47 6.15
N LEU A 152 -5.66 -21.73 4.85
CA LEU A 152 -4.49 -22.38 4.24
C LEU A 152 -3.36 -21.40 3.90
N THR A 153 -3.64 -20.11 3.75
CA THR A 153 -2.63 -19.05 3.47
C THR A 153 -2.17 -18.29 4.71
N GLN A 154 -2.64 -18.67 5.90
CA GLN A 154 -2.27 -18.07 7.18
C GLN A 154 -0.87 -18.51 7.65
N CYS A 155 -0.12 -17.59 8.26
CA CYS A 155 1.17 -17.83 8.91
C CYS A 155 1.01 -18.51 10.28
N ASP A 156 2.08 -19.14 10.77
CA ASP A 156 2.08 -19.93 12.02
C ASP A 156 1.77 -19.11 13.29
N ASP A 157 1.99 -17.80 13.24
CA ASP A 157 1.70 -16.83 14.30
C ASP A 157 0.30 -16.20 14.21
N GLY A 158 -0.50 -16.57 13.20
CA GLY A 158 -1.90 -16.17 13.03
C GLY A 158 -2.15 -15.00 12.07
N HIS A 159 -1.12 -14.32 11.57
CA HIS A 159 -1.28 -13.26 10.57
C HIS A 159 -1.32 -13.80 9.13
N TRP A 160 -1.54 -12.91 8.16
CA TRP A 160 -1.34 -13.19 6.74
C TRP A 160 -0.22 -12.32 6.19
N ALA A 161 0.86 -12.94 5.72
CA ALA A 161 1.91 -12.25 4.98
C ALA A 161 1.39 -11.77 3.61
N GLY A 162 2.08 -10.81 2.99
CA GLY A 162 1.69 -10.33 1.66
C GLY A 162 2.66 -9.32 1.05
N ASP A 163 2.61 -9.26 -0.29
CA ASP A 163 3.27 -8.20 -1.07
C ASP A 163 2.63 -6.85 -0.74
N TYR A 164 3.46 -5.94 -0.24
CA TYR A 164 3.15 -4.56 0.11
C TYR A 164 4.12 -3.59 -0.60
N GLY A 165 4.61 -4.00 -1.77
CA GLY A 165 5.41 -3.20 -2.69
C GLY A 165 4.55 -2.34 -3.62
N GLY A 166 5.20 -1.79 -4.65
CA GLY A 166 4.56 -0.88 -5.62
C GLY A 166 5.39 0.37 -5.88
N PRO A 167 5.76 1.16 -4.85
CA PRO A 167 6.57 2.37 -5.01
C PRO A 167 8.00 2.08 -5.51
N HIS A 168 8.38 2.66 -6.65
CA HIS A 168 9.65 2.35 -7.32
C HIS A 168 10.89 3.06 -6.76
N PHE A 169 10.72 4.12 -5.98
CA PHE A 169 11.83 4.87 -5.39
C PHE A 169 12.45 4.21 -4.14
N LEU A 170 11.85 3.12 -3.63
CA LEU A 170 12.28 2.45 -2.40
C LEU A 170 13.50 1.56 -2.58
N LEU A 171 13.43 0.58 -3.49
CA LEU A 171 14.53 -0.35 -3.74
C LEU A 171 15.82 0.35 -4.19
N PRO A 172 15.80 1.36 -5.08
CA PRO A 172 17.00 2.14 -5.38
C PRO A 172 17.62 2.83 -4.17
N GLY A 173 16.80 3.35 -3.25
CA GLY A 173 17.28 3.90 -1.98
C GLY A 173 18.02 2.84 -1.14
N LEU A 174 17.46 1.63 -1.04
CA LEU A 174 18.10 0.51 -0.34
C LEU A 174 19.46 0.14 -0.95
N VAL A 175 19.53 0.03 -2.28
CA VAL A 175 20.78 -0.26 -3.02
C VAL A 175 21.83 0.85 -2.80
N ILE A 176 21.43 2.12 -2.83
CA ILE A 176 22.31 3.26 -2.58
C ILE A 176 22.82 3.28 -1.13
N THR A 177 21.95 3.03 -0.15
CA THR A 177 22.34 2.93 1.26
C THR A 177 23.29 1.75 1.50
N CYS A 178 23.02 0.57 0.93
CA CYS A 178 23.93 -0.58 1.06
C CYS A 178 25.30 -0.31 0.45
N HIS A 179 25.36 0.34 -0.71
CA HIS A 179 26.62 0.80 -1.32
C HIS A 179 27.37 1.80 -0.41
N LEU A 180 26.65 2.79 0.13
CA LEU A 180 27.23 3.83 1.00
C LEU A 180 27.87 3.24 2.26
N ILE A 181 27.14 2.36 2.95
CA ILE A 181 27.58 1.73 4.21
C ILE A 181 28.41 0.46 3.99
N GLN A 182 28.77 0.14 2.74
CA GLN A 182 29.55 -1.06 2.35
C GLN A 182 28.94 -2.39 2.83
N HIS A 183 27.60 -2.46 2.93
CA HIS A 183 26.87 -3.68 3.28
C HIS A 183 26.63 -4.53 2.03
N ASP A 184 27.17 -5.75 2.02
CA ASP A 184 26.86 -6.73 0.98
C ASP A 184 25.59 -7.51 1.34
N VAL A 185 24.53 -7.33 0.54
CA VAL A 185 23.28 -8.11 0.64
C VAL A 185 23.42 -9.55 0.13
N GLY A 186 24.51 -9.90 -0.56
CA GLY A 186 24.77 -11.21 -1.16
C GLY A 186 24.23 -11.36 -2.57
N ASP A 187 24.87 -12.20 -3.39
CA ASP A 187 24.63 -12.24 -4.84
C ASP A 187 23.25 -12.73 -5.25
N VAL A 188 22.63 -13.63 -4.48
CA VAL A 188 21.26 -14.10 -4.71
C VAL A 188 20.26 -12.95 -4.53
N TRP A 189 20.47 -12.10 -3.54
CA TRP A 189 19.67 -10.88 -3.34
C TRP A 189 19.95 -9.84 -4.44
N LYS A 190 21.22 -9.59 -4.81
CA LYS A 190 21.56 -8.68 -5.92
C LYS A 190 20.86 -9.09 -7.22
N GLU A 191 20.87 -10.38 -7.55
CA GLU A 191 20.20 -10.90 -8.75
C GLU A 191 18.68 -10.70 -8.69
N ALA A 192 18.04 -11.04 -7.57
CA ALA A 192 16.62 -10.81 -7.38
C ALA A 192 16.25 -9.31 -7.50
N MET A 193 17.07 -8.39 -6.97
CA MET A 193 16.87 -6.94 -7.10
C MET A 193 17.04 -6.45 -8.54
N ARG A 194 18.07 -6.93 -9.27
CA ARG A 194 18.26 -6.63 -10.70
C ARG A 194 17.01 -7.02 -11.48
N ARG A 195 16.50 -8.21 -11.22
CA ARG A 195 15.33 -8.76 -11.89
C ARG A 195 14.07 -7.92 -11.67
N TYR A 196 13.82 -7.46 -10.44
CA TYR A 196 12.71 -6.54 -10.15
C TYR A 196 12.79 -5.26 -10.98
N LEU A 197 13.95 -4.61 -10.99
CA LEU A 197 14.15 -3.37 -11.76
C LEU A 197 14.02 -3.62 -13.27
N ILE A 198 14.51 -4.74 -13.81
CA ILE A 198 14.40 -5.07 -15.23
C ILE A 198 12.94 -5.36 -15.64
N ASN A 199 12.20 -6.14 -14.84
CA ASN A 199 10.83 -6.55 -15.15
C ASN A 199 9.84 -5.38 -15.17
N HIS A 200 10.09 -4.36 -14.33
CA HIS A 200 9.26 -3.15 -14.26
C HIS A 200 9.78 -1.97 -15.10
N GLN A 201 10.76 -2.19 -15.99
CA GLN A 201 11.11 -1.20 -17.01
C GLN A 201 9.99 -1.09 -18.04
N GLN A 202 9.48 0.13 -18.24
CA GLN A 202 8.45 0.41 -19.24
C GLN A 202 8.99 0.34 -20.67
N LYS A 203 8.11 0.14 -21.66
CA LYS A 203 8.48 0.05 -23.09
C LYS A 203 9.30 1.25 -23.59
N ASP A 204 9.10 2.44 -23.02
CA ASP A 204 9.83 3.67 -23.38
C ASP A 204 11.25 3.77 -22.78
N GLY A 205 11.65 2.80 -21.96
CA GLY A 205 12.94 2.71 -21.26
C GLY A 205 12.95 3.27 -19.84
N GLY A 206 11.86 3.91 -19.38
CA GLY A 206 11.78 4.51 -18.06
C GLY A 206 11.11 3.64 -16.99
N TRP A 207 10.94 4.23 -15.80
CA TRP A 207 10.18 3.70 -14.68
C TRP A 207 9.27 4.79 -14.11
N GLY A 208 8.03 4.45 -13.78
CA GLY A 208 7.12 5.35 -13.08
C GLY A 208 7.39 5.44 -11.58
N ILE A 209 6.66 6.31 -10.89
CA ILE A 209 6.76 6.48 -9.42
C ILE A 209 6.34 5.23 -8.63
N HIS A 210 5.51 4.39 -9.26
CA HIS A 210 5.11 3.05 -8.81
C HIS A 210 4.99 2.10 -10.02
N ILE A 211 4.76 0.80 -9.78
CA ILE A 211 4.68 -0.26 -10.82
C ILE A 211 3.69 0.04 -11.98
N GLU A 212 2.57 0.72 -11.71
CA GLU A 212 1.55 1.08 -12.70
C GLU A 212 1.72 2.52 -13.24
N GLY A 213 2.69 3.27 -12.70
CA GLY A 213 2.92 4.66 -13.04
C GLY A 213 3.58 4.83 -14.42
N ARG A 214 3.17 5.88 -15.14
CA ARG A 214 3.86 6.35 -16.35
C ARG A 214 5.31 6.76 -16.01
N SER A 215 6.24 6.52 -16.94
CA SER A 215 7.67 6.78 -16.74
C SER A 215 8.01 8.23 -16.36
N GLY A 216 8.75 8.40 -15.27
CA GLY A 216 9.24 9.69 -14.77
C GLY A 216 10.77 9.74 -14.73
N VAL A 217 11.36 10.93 -14.78
CA VAL A 217 12.82 11.13 -14.68
C VAL A 217 13.33 10.72 -13.30
N PHE A 218 12.52 10.90 -12.25
CA PHE A 218 12.84 10.55 -10.87
C PHE A 218 13.23 9.08 -10.72
N CYS A 219 12.26 8.18 -10.93
CA CYS A 219 12.48 6.75 -10.76
C CYS A 219 13.37 6.18 -11.87
N SER A 220 13.38 6.75 -13.07
CA SER A 220 14.31 6.30 -14.11
C SER A 220 15.78 6.54 -13.76
N CYS A 221 16.12 7.74 -13.24
CA CYS A 221 17.47 8.02 -12.75
C CYS A 221 17.86 7.10 -11.59
N LEU A 222 16.97 6.90 -10.61
CA LEU A 222 17.27 6.05 -9.46
C LEU A 222 17.40 4.57 -9.83
N SER A 223 16.49 4.01 -10.64
CA SER A 223 16.57 2.64 -11.15
C SER A 223 17.83 2.43 -11.98
N TYR A 224 18.26 3.42 -12.78
CA TYR A 224 19.53 3.37 -13.50
C TYR A 224 20.73 3.25 -12.56
N VAL A 225 20.84 4.15 -11.56
CA VAL A 225 21.90 4.13 -10.55
C VAL A 225 21.91 2.78 -9.83
N ALA A 226 20.75 2.28 -9.41
CA ALA A 226 20.63 1.00 -8.73
C ALA A 226 21.08 -0.19 -9.59
N LEU A 227 20.65 -0.27 -10.86
CA LEU A 227 21.10 -1.32 -11.79
C LEU A 227 22.62 -1.31 -11.97
N ARG A 228 23.23 -0.13 -12.09
CA ARG A 228 24.68 0.02 -12.24
C ARG A 228 25.45 -0.36 -10.97
N LEU A 229 24.94 0.00 -9.79
CA LEU A 229 25.48 -0.42 -8.48
C LEU A 229 25.33 -1.94 -8.24
N LEU A 230 24.27 -2.56 -8.77
CA LEU A 230 24.07 -4.02 -8.80
C LEU A 230 24.90 -4.72 -9.90
N GLY A 231 25.83 -4.02 -10.55
CA GLY A 231 26.77 -4.59 -11.51
C GLY A 231 26.26 -4.80 -12.93
N VAL A 232 25.07 -4.28 -13.30
CA VAL A 232 24.59 -4.35 -14.69
C VAL A 232 25.47 -3.46 -15.59
N PRO A 233 26.06 -3.96 -16.69
CA PRO A 233 26.92 -3.16 -17.57
C PRO A 233 26.17 -2.00 -18.26
N PRO A 234 26.84 -0.87 -18.55
CA PRO A 234 26.19 0.28 -19.20
C PRO A 234 25.79 -0.02 -20.65
N SER A 235 26.43 -0.99 -21.29
CA SER A 235 26.08 -1.50 -22.63
C SER A 235 24.86 -2.43 -22.64
N SER A 236 24.33 -2.83 -21.47
CA SER A 236 23.14 -3.69 -21.40
C SER A 236 21.90 -2.97 -21.99
N PRO A 237 21.04 -3.65 -22.77
CA PRO A 237 19.87 -3.03 -23.40
C PRO A 237 18.96 -2.26 -22.43
N VAL A 238 18.79 -2.76 -21.19
CA VAL A 238 18.02 -2.08 -20.13
C VAL A 238 18.64 -0.70 -19.81
N CYS A 239 19.97 -0.62 -19.69
CA CYS A 239 20.71 0.61 -19.39
C CYS A 239 20.73 1.57 -20.59
N VAL A 240 20.88 1.06 -21.82
CA VAL A 240 20.82 1.89 -23.04
C VAL A 240 19.45 2.57 -23.17
N ARG A 241 18.35 1.82 -23.03
CA ARG A 241 16.98 2.38 -23.06
C ARG A 241 16.75 3.39 -21.95
N ALA A 242 17.23 3.10 -20.74
CA ALA A 242 17.14 3.98 -19.58
C ALA A 242 17.85 5.33 -19.80
N ARG A 243 19.10 5.33 -20.29
CA ARG A 243 19.80 6.58 -20.67
C ARG A 243 19.03 7.36 -21.73
N GLY A 244 18.52 6.65 -22.75
CA GLY A 244 17.68 7.25 -23.79
C GLY A 244 16.45 7.97 -23.23
N PHE A 245 15.72 7.34 -22.30
CA PHE A 245 14.59 7.95 -21.62
C PHE A 245 15.01 9.16 -20.76
N ILE A 246 16.04 9.00 -19.91
CA ILE A 246 16.54 10.05 -19.01
C ILE A 246 16.98 11.28 -19.79
N ARG A 247 17.71 11.09 -20.91
CA ARG A 247 18.15 12.16 -21.82
C ARG A 247 16.97 12.92 -22.41
N ARG A 248 15.95 12.21 -22.94
CA ARG A 248 14.69 12.83 -23.42
C ARG A 248 13.88 13.52 -22.31
N GLY A 249 14.10 13.18 -21.05
CA GLY A 249 13.54 13.88 -19.88
C GLY A 249 14.31 15.15 -19.47
N GLY A 250 15.43 15.47 -20.13
CA GLY A 250 16.33 16.56 -19.77
C GLY A 250 17.35 16.23 -18.68
N GLY A 251 17.62 14.94 -18.45
CA GLY A 251 18.70 14.46 -17.60
C GLY A 251 18.46 14.57 -16.08
N PRO A 252 19.43 14.17 -15.25
CA PRO A 252 19.32 14.15 -13.80
C PRO A 252 19.09 15.54 -13.19
N ALA A 253 19.46 16.63 -13.88
CA ALA A 253 19.18 18.00 -13.44
C ALA A 253 17.67 18.29 -13.27
N ARG A 254 16.83 17.63 -14.09
CA ARG A 254 15.36 17.77 -14.12
C ARG A 254 14.64 16.81 -13.16
N CYS A 255 15.38 16.06 -12.34
CA CYS A 255 14.83 15.18 -11.32
C CYS A 255 14.26 15.98 -10.13
N PRO A 256 13.13 15.59 -9.51
CA PRO A 256 12.64 16.16 -8.24
C PRO A 256 13.62 16.04 -7.07
N GLN A 257 13.42 16.88 -6.03
CA GLN A 257 14.32 16.99 -4.86
C GLN A 257 14.76 15.64 -4.28
N TRP A 258 13.83 14.69 -4.06
CA TRP A 258 14.13 13.39 -3.44
C TRP A 258 15.14 12.57 -4.26
N GLY A 259 15.04 12.60 -5.59
CA GLY A 259 16.01 11.91 -6.45
C GLY A 259 17.34 12.62 -6.52
N LYS A 260 17.37 13.97 -6.47
CA LYS A 260 18.63 14.72 -6.32
C LYS A 260 19.34 14.37 -5.00
N VAL A 261 18.60 14.20 -3.89
CA VAL A 261 19.13 13.73 -2.60
C VAL A 261 19.75 12.33 -2.71
N TRP A 262 19.00 11.35 -3.22
CA TRP A 262 19.51 9.97 -3.37
C TRP A 262 20.72 9.89 -4.31
N MET A 263 20.71 10.62 -5.43
CA MET A 263 21.86 10.69 -6.33
C MET A 263 23.07 11.41 -5.73
N ALA A 264 22.85 12.38 -4.83
CA ALA A 264 23.95 13.03 -4.10
C ALA A 264 24.58 12.10 -3.05
N LEU A 265 23.76 11.30 -2.35
CA LEU A 265 24.23 10.24 -1.44
C LEU A 265 25.01 9.16 -2.20
N ALA A 266 24.53 8.72 -3.37
CA ALA A 266 25.27 7.83 -4.26
C ALA A 266 26.55 8.46 -4.85
N GLY A 267 26.78 9.76 -4.63
CA GLY A 267 27.93 10.49 -5.14
C GLY A 267 27.89 10.83 -6.63
N VAL A 268 26.77 10.56 -7.33
CA VAL A 268 26.61 10.84 -8.77
C VAL A 268 26.02 12.22 -9.08
N PHE A 269 25.60 12.97 -8.06
CA PHE A 269 25.08 14.33 -8.17
C PHE A 269 25.72 15.24 -7.11
N ASP A 270 25.76 16.55 -7.34
CA ASP A 270 26.33 17.52 -6.41
C ASP A 270 25.25 18.16 -5.54
N TRP A 271 25.46 18.20 -4.23
CA TRP A 271 24.54 18.83 -3.26
C TRP A 271 24.26 20.32 -3.52
N ARG A 272 25.13 21.04 -4.24
CA ARG A 272 24.85 22.41 -4.69
C ARG A 272 23.61 22.46 -5.58
N GLY A 273 23.32 21.40 -6.36
CA GLY A 273 22.12 21.27 -7.19
C GLY A 273 20.86 20.79 -6.46
N VAL A 274 20.95 20.47 -5.17
CA VAL A 274 19.80 20.00 -4.36
C VAL A 274 19.14 21.22 -3.69
N PRO A 275 17.80 21.39 -3.78
CA PRO A 275 17.07 22.38 -2.99
C PRO A 275 17.32 22.20 -1.49
N PRO A 276 17.67 23.27 -0.74
CA PRO A 276 18.17 23.16 0.62
C PRO A 276 17.11 22.65 1.60
N VAL A 277 17.53 21.76 2.50
CA VAL A 277 16.72 21.29 3.64
C VAL A 277 17.39 21.78 4.93
N PRO A 278 16.99 22.94 5.49
CA PRO A 278 17.68 23.56 6.62
C PRO A 278 17.50 22.77 7.92
N VAL A 279 18.61 22.34 8.51
CA VAL A 279 18.65 21.58 9.77
C VAL A 279 18.44 22.48 10.99
N GLU A 280 18.62 23.78 10.81
CA GLU A 280 18.47 24.81 11.83
C GLU A 280 17.01 24.96 12.31
N LEU A 281 16.03 24.58 11.48
CA LEU A 281 14.61 24.59 11.85
C LEU A 281 14.29 23.71 13.06
N TRP A 282 15.05 22.62 13.28
CA TRP A 282 14.91 21.73 14.43
C TRP A 282 15.43 22.32 15.74
N ALA A 283 16.24 23.39 15.68
CA ALA A 283 16.77 24.05 16.84
C ALA A 283 15.88 25.20 17.35
N LEU A 284 14.84 25.57 16.60
CA LEU A 284 13.90 26.64 16.92
C LEU A 284 12.83 26.18 17.93
N PRO A 285 12.16 27.10 18.63
CA PRO A 285 11.03 26.75 19.50
C PRO A 285 9.85 26.16 18.72
N THR A 286 9.11 25.23 19.33
CA THR A 286 7.96 24.57 18.71
C THR A 286 6.76 25.48 18.43
N TRP A 287 6.72 26.71 18.96
CA TRP A 287 5.70 27.70 18.60
C TRP A 287 5.99 28.38 17.25
N PHE A 288 7.21 28.24 16.70
CA PHE A 288 7.59 28.90 15.46
C PHE A 288 6.79 28.34 14.27
N PRO A 289 6.14 29.18 13.43
CA PRO A 289 5.17 28.71 12.43
C PRO A 289 5.69 27.68 11.43
N PHE A 290 6.99 27.67 11.14
CA PHE A 290 7.63 26.72 10.20
C PHE A 290 8.36 25.58 10.92
N HIS A 291 8.17 25.39 12.23
CA HIS A 291 8.86 24.34 12.99
C HIS A 291 8.39 22.94 12.52
N PRO A 292 9.31 21.98 12.23
CA PRO A 292 8.94 20.68 11.65
C PRO A 292 8.05 19.80 12.54
N ALA A 293 7.95 20.06 13.85
CA ALA A 293 7.03 19.33 14.75
C ALA A 293 5.54 19.41 14.33
N HIS A 294 5.17 20.43 13.56
CA HIS A 294 3.83 20.59 13.00
C HIS A 294 3.57 19.70 11.77
N MET A 295 4.63 19.21 11.12
CA MET A 295 4.50 18.37 9.93
C MET A 295 3.88 17.01 10.27
N TRP A 296 3.24 16.40 9.27
CA TRP A 296 2.89 14.97 9.28
C TRP A 296 4.08 14.10 9.70
N CYS A 297 3.86 13.02 10.44
CA CYS A 297 4.94 12.19 10.99
C CYS A 297 5.85 11.58 9.93
N HIS A 298 5.31 11.09 8.80
CA HIS A 298 6.09 10.57 7.68
C HIS A 298 6.98 11.64 7.05
N ALA A 299 6.39 12.79 6.66
CA ALA A 299 7.16 13.90 6.11
C ALA A 299 8.22 14.40 7.10
N ARG A 300 7.86 14.57 8.37
CA ARG A 300 8.76 14.99 9.46
C ARG A 300 9.96 14.06 9.59
N LEU A 301 9.74 12.75 9.62
CA LEU A 301 10.79 11.75 9.80
C LEU A 301 11.60 11.45 8.53
N VAL A 302 11.11 11.79 7.34
CA VAL A 302 11.93 11.76 6.11
C VAL A 302 12.78 13.03 5.99
N TYR A 303 12.21 14.21 6.24
CA TYR A 303 12.95 15.47 6.16
C TYR A 303 13.97 15.66 7.32
N LEU A 304 13.80 14.97 8.45
CA LEU A 304 14.75 14.93 9.55
C LEU A 304 16.17 14.47 9.10
N PRO A 305 16.38 13.22 8.64
CA PRO A 305 17.68 12.79 8.14
C PRO A 305 18.10 13.54 6.88
N MET A 306 17.17 13.87 5.95
CA MET A 306 17.53 14.69 4.78
C MET A 306 18.14 16.04 5.16
N SER A 307 17.67 16.69 6.24
CA SER A 307 18.23 17.95 6.72
C SER A 307 19.66 17.78 7.25
N TYR A 308 19.93 16.72 8.01
CA TYR A 308 21.29 16.35 8.45
C TYR A 308 22.20 16.10 7.23
N LEU A 309 21.77 15.27 6.29
CA LEU A 309 22.55 14.86 5.12
C LEU A 309 22.86 16.06 4.21
N SER A 310 21.87 16.95 4.00
CA SER A 310 22.02 18.21 3.27
C SER A 310 23.00 19.17 3.97
N ALA A 311 22.89 19.33 5.29
CA ALA A 311 23.73 20.22 6.09
C ALA A 311 25.20 19.77 6.13
N GLN A 312 25.44 18.46 6.16
CA GLN A 312 26.77 17.83 6.14
C GLN A 312 27.30 17.56 4.73
N ARG A 313 26.46 17.69 3.69
CA ARG A 313 26.80 17.39 2.27
C ARG A 313 27.29 15.94 2.07
N VAL A 314 26.70 14.98 2.79
CA VAL A 314 27.14 13.57 2.86
C VAL A 314 27.14 12.93 1.48
N ARG A 315 28.26 12.31 1.10
CA ARG A 315 28.48 11.74 -0.23
C ARG A 315 29.15 10.38 -0.11
N GLY A 316 28.74 9.43 -0.95
CA GLY A 316 29.44 8.16 -1.13
C GLY A 316 30.84 8.32 -1.75
N PRO A 317 31.68 7.27 -1.62
CA PRO A 317 33.06 7.31 -2.07
C PRO A 317 33.17 7.51 -3.59
N GLU A 318 34.19 8.26 -3.99
CA GLU A 318 34.55 8.48 -5.39
C GLU A 318 35.21 7.21 -5.96
N THR A 319 34.45 6.38 -6.66
CA THR A 319 34.94 5.14 -7.29
C THR A 319 34.89 5.23 -8.82
N PRO A 320 35.65 4.41 -9.57
CA PRO A 320 35.54 4.35 -11.03
C PRO A 320 34.12 4.07 -11.53
N LEU A 321 33.34 3.28 -10.79
CA LEU A 321 31.93 3.01 -11.09
C LEU A 321 31.06 4.27 -10.92
N ILE A 322 31.20 5.00 -9.80
CA ILE A 322 30.47 6.25 -9.58
C ILE A 322 30.85 7.30 -10.64
N ALA A 323 32.13 7.41 -11.00
CA ALA A 323 32.59 8.27 -12.08
C ALA A 323 31.98 7.87 -13.44
N SER A 324 31.90 6.57 -13.75
CA SER A 324 31.21 6.05 -14.94
C SER A 324 29.73 6.46 -14.96
N ILE A 325 29.01 6.25 -13.86
CA ILE A 325 27.57 6.57 -13.76
C ILE A 325 27.32 8.08 -13.93
N ARG A 326 28.19 8.95 -13.39
CA ARG A 326 28.11 10.41 -13.65
C ARG A 326 28.21 10.73 -15.13
N ARG A 327 29.22 10.18 -15.82
CA ARG A 327 29.40 10.38 -17.26
C ARG A 327 28.16 9.89 -18.01
N GLU A 328 27.71 8.67 -17.74
CA GLU A 328 26.53 8.05 -18.35
C GLU A 328 25.24 8.87 -18.20
N LEU A 329 25.01 9.50 -17.04
CA LEU A 329 23.78 10.27 -16.76
C LEU A 329 23.80 11.72 -17.27
N PHE A 330 24.97 12.36 -17.33
CA PHE A 330 25.11 13.76 -17.77
C PHE A 330 25.52 13.90 -19.25
N SER A 331 25.76 12.80 -19.96
CA SER A 331 26.18 12.81 -21.37
C SER A 331 25.08 13.28 -22.34
N PRO A 332 25.37 14.28 -23.21
CA PRO A 332 24.41 14.77 -24.20
C PRO A 332 24.20 13.78 -25.36
N SER A 333 25.16 12.91 -25.67
CA SER A 333 25.06 11.85 -26.69
C SER A 333 25.82 10.58 -26.27
N GLU A 334 25.53 9.44 -26.90
CA GLU A 334 26.27 8.19 -26.64
C GLU A 334 27.72 8.28 -27.16
N GLU A 335 27.94 8.91 -28.33
CA GLU A 335 29.27 9.15 -28.91
C GLU A 335 30.21 9.89 -27.95
N MET A 336 29.67 10.84 -27.19
CA MET A 336 30.45 11.65 -26.26
C MET A 336 30.82 10.91 -24.96
N MET A 337 30.24 9.72 -24.69
CA MET A 337 30.61 8.92 -23.51
C MET A 337 32.04 8.36 -23.59
N GLY A 338 32.56 8.13 -24.81
CA GLY A 338 33.91 7.59 -25.02
C GLY A 338 35.05 8.59 -24.82
N ASP A 339 34.76 9.90 -24.78
CA ASP A 339 35.75 10.96 -24.61
C ASP A 339 35.78 11.45 -23.15
N GLU A 340 36.65 10.84 -22.34
CA GLU A 340 36.74 11.10 -20.91
C GLU A 340 37.06 12.56 -20.59
N ARG A 341 37.97 13.18 -21.36
CA ARG A 341 38.41 14.57 -21.14
C ARG A 341 37.30 15.56 -21.44
N ARG A 342 36.56 15.36 -22.54
CA ARG A 342 35.45 16.23 -22.92
C ARG A 342 34.27 16.08 -21.96
N MET A 343 34.05 14.89 -21.40
CA MET A 343 33.02 14.65 -20.40
C MET A 343 33.34 15.28 -19.04
N GLU A 344 34.58 15.14 -18.57
CA GLU A 344 35.03 15.79 -17.33
C GLU A 344 34.87 17.32 -17.42
N GLY A 345 35.24 17.91 -18.56
CA GLY A 345 34.98 19.32 -18.84
C GLY A 345 33.48 19.70 -18.85
N VAL A 346 32.57 18.80 -19.22
CA VAL A 346 31.12 19.06 -19.09
C VAL A 346 30.66 19.01 -17.63
N LEU A 347 31.08 18.01 -16.87
CA LEU A 347 30.75 17.87 -15.45
C LEU A 347 31.24 19.08 -14.62
N GLN A 348 32.44 19.58 -14.91
CA GLN A 348 32.99 20.79 -14.28
C GLN A 348 32.23 22.08 -14.65
N ARG A 349 31.59 22.14 -15.82
CA ARG A 349 30.80 23.30 -16.29
C ARG A 349 29.33 23.28 -15.84
N VAL A 350 28.86 22.25 -15.12
CA VAL A 350 27.49 22.22 -14.61
C VAL A 350 27.27 23.36 -13.60
N ASN A 351 26.41 24.32 -13.95
CA ASN A 351 25.99 25.36 -13.03
C ASN A 351 24.98 24.78 -12.02
N TRP A 352 25.50 24.18 -10.95
CA TRP A 352 24.71 23.54 -9.91
C TRP A 352 23.71 24.49 -9.22
N THR A 353 24.03 25.79 -9.08
CA THR A 353 23.08 26.78 -8.56
C THR A 353 21.88 26.94 -9.50
N SER A 354 22.09 26.95 -10.81
CA SER A 354 21.00 26.93 -11.79
C SER A 354 20.18 25.63 -11.70
N VAL A 355 20.84 24.47 -11.57
CA VAL A 355 20.18 23.16 -11.40
C VAL A 355 19.36 23.07 -10.10
N ARG A 356 19.75 23.78 -9.04
CA ARG A 356 18.97 23.87 -7.79
C ARG A 356 17.58 24.47 -8.02
N PHE A 357 17.51 25.56 -8.79
CA PHE A 357 16.28 26.30 -9.06
C PHE A 357 15.61 25.92 -10.38
N SER A 358 16.18 25.01 -11.17
CA SER A 358 15.56 24.51 -12.38
C SER A 358 14.30 23.71 -12.03
N ARG A 359 13.20 23.96 -12.75
CA ARG A 359 11.96 23.19 -12.63
C ARG A 359 12.23 21.71 -12.90
N SER A 360 11.59 20.83 -12.14
CA SER A 360 11.58 19.39 -12.45
C SER A 360 10.83 19.09 -13.75
N SER A 361 11.03 17.87 -14.26
CA SER A 361 10.34 17.34 -15.44
C SER A 361 8.82 17.31 -15.23
N SER A 362 8.05 17.75 -16.22
CA SER A 362 6.58 17.68 -16.20
C SER A 362 6.03 16.25 -16.17
N LYS A 363 6.87 15.23 -16.41
CA LYS A 363 6.53 13.81 -16.24
C LYS A 363 6.49 13.37 -14.77
N ASP A 364 7.11 14.13 -13.87
CA ASP A 364 7.24 13.80 -12.45
C ASP A 364 6.43 14.75 -11.56
N VAL A 365 6.22 16.00 -11.99
CA VAL A 365 5.55 17.03 -11.19
C VAL A 365 4.03 16.77 -11.12
N PHE A 366 3.57 16.33 -9.95
CA PHE A 366 2.15 16.33 -9.58
C PHE A 366 1.72 17.72 -9.05
N ARG A 367 2.54 18.32 -8.19
CA ARG A 367 2.29 19.64 -7.60
C ARG A 367 3.49 20.57 -7.85
N PRO A 368 3.36 21.60 -8.70
CA PRO A 368 4.47 22.51 -8.96
C PRO A 368 4.85 23.31 -7.71
N ILE A 369 6.14 23.63 -7.58
CA ILE A 369 6.64 24.55 -6.54
C ILE A 369 5.97 25.92 -6.70
N GLY A 370 5.09 26.26 -5.75
CA GLY A 370 4.44 27.57 -5.67
C GLY A 370 5.38 28.67 -5.15
N LEU A 371 4.93 29.92 -5.24
CA LEU A 371 5.73 31.10 -4.85
C LEU A 371 6.23 31.03 -3.38
N ALA A 372 5.44 30.47 -2.46
CA ALA A 372 5.83 30.33 -1.06
C ALA A 372 7.02 29.35 -0.86
N SER A 373 6.93 28.13 -1.41
CA SER A 373 8.05 27.18 -1.41
C SER A 373 9.28 27.72 -2.15
N LEU A 374 9.09 28.42 -3.28
CA LEU A 374 10.20 29.05 -4.00
C LEU A 374 10.88 30.14 -3.17
N ALA A 375 10.10 31.01 -2.51
CA ALA A 375 10.63 32.02 -1.60
C ALA A 375 11.40 31.40 -0.43
N LEU A 376 10.89 30.30 0.16
CA LEU A 376 11.63 29.55 1.18
C LEU A 376 12.94 28.98 0.64
N TYR A 377 12.98 28.42 -0.58
CA TYR A 377 14.22 27.94 -1.18
C TYR A 377 15.24 29.05 -1.43
N VAL A 378 14.79 30.23 -1.88
CA VAL A 378 15.67 31.40 -2.09
C VAL A 378 16.18 31.91 -0.74
N CYS A 379 15.32 32.08 0.26
CA CYS A 379 15.72 32.49 1.60
C CYS A 379 16.69 31.49 2.25
N ALA A 380 16.44 30.18 2.13
CA ALA A 380 17.33 29.14 2.63
C ALA A 380 18.67 29.11 1.88
N HIS A 381 18.70 29.40 0.58
CA HIS A 381 19.94 29.53 -0.18
C HIS A 381 20.75 30.77 0.21
N VAL A 382 20.11 31.93 0.37
CA VAL A 382 20.76 33.15 0.88
C VAL A 382 21.28 32.91 2.31
N TYR A 383 20.50 32.24 3.16
CA TYR A 383 20.93 31.82 4.49
C TYR A 383 22.14 30.87 4.44
N GLU A 384 22.18 29.89 3.53
CA GLU A 384 23.35 29.04 3.33
C GLU A 384 24.59 29.87 2.98
N LEU A 385 24.48 30.85 2.07
CA LEU A 385 25.57 31.73 1.66
C LEU A 385 26.09 32.64 2.79
N LEU A 386 25.19 33.20 3.59
CA LEU A 386 25.54 34.09 4.72
C LEU A 386 26.04 33.32 5.96
N GLY A 387 25.55 32.09 6.15
CA GLY A 387 25.72 31.34 7.40
C GLY A 387 26.77 30.23 7.40
N ASN A 388 27.17 29.68 6.25
CA ASN A 388 28.07 28.52 6.14
C ASN A 388 29.49 28.82 5.64
N GLY A 389 29.87 30.09 5.46
CA GLY A 389 31.27 30.46 5.18
C GLY A 389 32.19 30.22 6.39
N PRO A 390 33.53 30.31 6.21
CA PRO A 390 34.51 30.12 7.31
C PRO A 390 34.38 31.13 8.46
N PHE A 391 33.61 32.22 8.27
CA PHE A 391 33.27 33.22 9.29
C PHE A 391 31.76 33.28 9.60
N GLY A 392 31.04 32.19 9.35
CA GLY A 392 29.57 32.13 9.38
C GLY A 392 28.95 32.36 10.76
N ILE A 393 28.21 33.47 10.91
CA ILE A 393 27.60 33.94 12.17
C ILE A 393 26.57 32.98 12.79
N PHE A 394 26.09 31.97 12.04
CA PHE A 394 25.07 31.02 12.49
C PHE A 394 25.56 29.57 12.67
N GLY A 395 26.88 29.31 12.60
CA GLY A 395 27.42 27.95 12.73
C GLY A 395 27.02 27.22 14.03
N TRP A 396 26.77 27.97 15.12
CA TRP A 396 26.26 27.42 16.38
C TRP A 396 24.83 26.86 16.27
N LEU A 397 23.97 27.52 15.48
CA LEU A 397 22.58 27.11 15.27
C LEU A 397 22.52 25.85 14.41
N LYS A 398 23.36 25.79 13.36
CA LYS A 398 23.57 24.59 12.56
C LYS A 398 24.04 23.40 13.41
N LYS A 399 25.05 23.62 14.27
CA LYS A 399 25.54 22.59 15.20
C LYS A 399 24.45 22.10 16.16
N ARG A 400 23.61 23.01 16.68
CA ARG A 400 22.46 22.67 17.53
C ARG A 400 21.40 21.85 16.78
N GLY A 401 21.07 22.24 15.54
CA GLY A 401 20.14 21.52 14.68
C GLY A 401 20.63 20.11 14.35
N ILE A 402 21.92 19.98 13.99
CA ILE A 402 22.58 18.68 13.73
C ILE A 402 22.52 17.77 14.98
N GLY A 403 22.81 18.32 16.16
CA GLY A 403 22.74 17.59 17.42
C GLY A 403 21.31 17.10 17.73
N PHE A 404 20.32 17.99 17.61
CA PHE A 404 18.91 17.63 17.77
C PHE A 404 18.48 16.55 16.77
N ALA A 405 18.91 16.66 15.51
CA ALA A 405 18.53 15.71 14.47
C ALA A 405 19.07 14.30 14.76
N LEU A 406 20.35 14.18 15.15
CA LEU A 406 20.97 12.91 15.53
C LEU A 406 20.30 12.28 16.77
N GLU A 407 19.94 13.11 17.75
CA GLU A 407 19.23 12.67 18.95
C GLU A 407 17.83 12.14 18.63
N TYR A 408 17.05 12.88 17.84
CA TYR A 408 15.69 12.46 17.45
C TYR A 408 15.69 11.24 16.51
N MET A 409 16.70 11.08 15.64
CA MET A 409 16.88 9.85 14.86
C MET A 409 17.19 8.64 15.76
N ARG A 410 18.05 8.79 16.78
CA ARG A 410 18.31 7.72 17.76
C ARG A 410 17.04 7.33 18.52
N GLU A 411 16.23 8.29 18.95
CA GLU A 411 14.95 8.01 19.63
C GLU A 411 13.96 7.27 18.74
N GLU A 412 13.85 7.65 17.46
CA GLU A 412 13.02 6.93 16.49
C GLU A 412 13.54 5.50 16.28
N ASP A 413 14.84 5.33 16.09
CA ASP A 413 15.47 4.02 15.90
C ASP A 413 15.26 3.10 17.12
N GLU A 414 15.56 3.58 18.33
CA GLU A 414 15.43 2.80 19.56
C GLU A 414 13.95 2.54 19.92
N GLY A 415 13.10 3.55 19.80
CA GLY A 415 11.66 3.44 20.10
C GLY A 415 10.87 2.59 19.10
N THR A 416 11.39 2.37 17.89
CA THR A 416 10.80 1.49 16.86
C THR A 416 11.58 0.19 16.64
N ASN A 417 12.55 -0.12 17.50
CA ASN A 417 13.35 -1.34 17.41
C ASN A 417 14.05 -1.51 16.03
N PHE A 418 14.59 -0.39 15.54
CA PHE A 418 15.34 -0.22 14.28
C PHE A 418 14.51 -0.51 13.01
N LEU A 419 13.19 -0.52 13.12
CA LEU A 419 12.25 -0.61 11.99
C LEU A 419 11.92 0.77 11.40
N CYS A 420 11.83 1.80 12.25
CA CYS A 420 11.37 3.16 11.94
C CYS A 420 9.91 3.21 11.43
N ILE A 421 9.34 4.41 11.25
CA ILE A 421 7.98 4.57 10.68
C ILE A 421 7.83 4.06 9.24
N GLY A 422 8.91 3.88 8.48
CA GLY A 422 8.84 3.42 7.09
C GLY A 422 10.20 3.26 6.41
N PRO A 423 10.22 2.80 5.15
CA PRO A 423 11.44 2.39 4.46
C PRO A 423 12.38 3.56 4.18
N VAL A 424 11.85 4.73 3.80
CA VAL A 424 12.67 5.88 3.39
C VAL A 424 13.45 6.47 4.57
N ASN A 425 12.80 6.73 5.70
CA ASN A 425 13.52 7.25 6.87
C ASN A 425 14.40 6.18 7.53
N LYS A 426 14.00 4.90 7.51
CA LYS A 426 14.86 3.78 7.94
C LYS A 426 16.22 3.80 7.24
N LEU A 427 16.22 3.95 5.92
CA LEU A 427 17.45 3.99 5.12
C LEU A 427 18.25 5.29 5.31
N LEU A 428 17.57 6.44 5.41
CA LEU A 428 18.25 7.73 5.59
C LEU A 428 18.83 7.89 7.00
N ASN A 429 18.17 7.36 8.05
CA ASN A 429 18.72 7.27 9.41
C ASN A 429 20.02 6.44 9.42
N MET A 430 20.06 5.30 8.71
CA MET A 430 21.29 4.50 8.55
C MET A 430 22.41 5.32 7.91
N CYS A 431 22.14 6.08 6.84
CA CYS A 431 23.11 6.96 6.20
C CYS A 431 23.63 8.04 7.17
N CYS A 432 22.75 8.64 7.99
CA CYS A 432 23.12 9.62 9.01
C CYS A 432 24.02 9.02 10.09
N HIS A 433 23.65 7.85 10.63
CA HIS A 433 24.41 7.21 11.70
C HIS A 433 25.77 6.68 11.22
N TRP A 434 25.84 6.12 10.01
CA TRP A 434 27.11 5.76 9.37
C TRP A 434 28.02 6.99 9.16
N HIS A 435 27.48 8.11 8.67
CA HIS A 435 28.29 9.33 8.54
C HIS A 435 28.75 9.86 9.91
N ALA A 436 27.85 9.89 10.90
CA ALA A 436 28.12 10.37 12.25
C ALA A 436 29.14 9.52 13.03
N SER A 437 29.27 8.22 12.72
CA SER A 437 30.27 7.32 13.30
C SER A 437 31.66 7.46 12.66
N GLY A 438 31.87 8.44 11.79
CA GLY A 438 33.11 8.61 11.03
C GLY A 438 33.17 7.71 9.79
N CYS A 439 32.03 7.44 9.15
CA CYS A 439 31.89 6.49 8.04
C CYS A 439 32.22 5.04 8.42
N ASN A 440 32.07 4.67 9.70
CA ASN A 440 32.36 3.33 10.19
C ASN A 440 31.15 2.39 9.97
N PRO A 441 31.24 1.37 9.11
CA PRO A 441 30.16 0.40 8.88
C PRO A 441 29.96 -0.55 10.06
N ASN A 442 30.99 -0.71 10.91
CA ASN A 442 30.97 -1.56 12.11
C ASN A 442 30.54 -0.78 13.37
N ASP A 443 29.92 0.39 13.21
CA ASP A 443 29.34 1.12 14.33
C ASP A 443 28.17 0.33 14.96
N PRO A 444 28.13 0.15 16.30
CA PRO A 444 27.09 -0.67 16.96
C PRO A 444 25.65 -0.19 16.74
N HIS A 445 25.41 1.08 16.41
CA HIS A 445 24.07 1.59 16.08
C HIS A 445 23.70 1.30 14.62
N VAL A 446 24.65 1.43 13.70
CA VAL A 446 24.49 1.02 12.29
C VAL A 446 24.25 -0.49 12.18
N LEU A 447 24.99 -1.30 12.94
CA LEU A 447 24.87 -2.76 12.91
C LEU A 447 23.48 -3.27 13.36
N LYS A 448 22.80 -2.57 14.28
CA LYS A 448 21.41 -2.90 14.69
C LYS A 448 20.40 -2.72 13.57
N HIS A 449 20.66 -1.83 12.61
CA HIS A 449 19.79 -1.61 11.45
C HIS A 449 19.90 -2.69 10.38
N ILE A 450 21.03 -3.42 10.29
CA ILE A 450 21.31 -4.38 9.21
C ILE A 450 20.34 -5.57 9.23
N PRO A 451 20.08 -6.26 10.36
CA PRO A 451 19.04 -7.29 10.44
C PRO A 451 17.65 -6.81 10.01
N ARG A 452 17.36 -5.52 10.22
CA ARG A 452 16.07 -4.87 9.91
C ARG A 452 15.92 -4.41 8.46
N LEU A 453 16.94 -4.54 7.61
CA LEU A 453 16.77 -4.37 6.17
C LEU A 453 15.85 -5.46 5.61
N TYR A 454 16.01 -6.70 6.08
CA TYR A 454 15.27 -7.85 5.56
C TYR A 454 13.78 -7.87 5.95
N ASP A 455 13.40 -7.20 7.05
CA ASP A 455 11.98 -6.95 7.42
C ASP A 455 11.23 -6.10 6.37
N TYR A 456 11.95 -5.35 5.53
CA TYR A 456 11.40 -4.58 4.40
C TYR A 456 11.55 -5.29 3.05
N MET A 457 12.16 -6.47 3.01
CA MET A 457 12.43 -7.17 1.75
C MET A 457 11.35 -8.21 1.44
N TRP A 458 10.83 -8.16 0.22
CA TRP A 458 9.88 -9.14 -0.28
C TRP A 458 10.43 -9.81 -1.53
N VAL A 459 10.44 -11.14 -1.54
CA VAL A 459 10.77 -11.94 -2.72
C VAL A 459 9.48 -12.37 -3.37
N SER A 460 9.34 -12.06 -4.65
CA SER A 460 8.28 -12.58 -5.50
C SER A 460 8.86 -12.95 -6.87
N GLU A 461 8.03 -13.41 -7.80
CA GLU A 461 8.47 -13.85 -9.12
C GLU A 461 9.05 -12.70 -9.99
N ASP A 462 8.59 -11.47 -9.74
CA ASP A 462 9.10 -10.29 -10.44
C ASP A 462 10.50 -9.90 -9.93
N GLY A 463 10.91 -10.39 -8.76
CA GLY A 463 12.24 -10.21 -8.17
C GLY A 463 12.16 -9.94 -6.67
N ALA A 464 13.23 -9.35 -6.13
CA ALA A 464 13.25 -8.82 -4.77
C ALA A 464 12.93 -7.32 -4.78
N LYS A 465 11.90 -6.93 -4.05
CA LYS A 465 11.43 -5.55 -3.90
C LYS A 465 11.53 -5.09 -2.45
N MET A 466 11.47 -3.77 -2.27
CA MET A 466 11.33 -3.17 -0.94
C MET A 466 9.86 -2.81 -0.70
N GLN A 467 9.31 -3.30 0.40
CA GLN A 467 7.95 -3.06 0.85
C GLN A 467 7.77 -1.58 1.29
N GLY A 468 6.57 -1.01 1.12
CA GLY A 468 6.25 0.37 1.54
C GLY A 468 6.17 0.57 3.07
N GLN A 469 6.12 -0.53 3.81
CA GLN A 469 6.17 -0.70 5.26
C GLN A 469 6.77 -2.09 5.53
N VAL A 470 7.03 -2.50 6.78
CA VAL A 470 7.46 -3.90 7.04
C VAL A 470 6.39 -4.96 6.70
N GLY A 471 5.18 -4.53 6.33
CA GLY A 471 4.06 -5.35 5.87
C GLY A 471 2.73 -4.62 6.06
N SER A 472 1.63 -5.38 6.14
CA SER A 472 0.25 -4.93 6.41
C SER A 472 -0.44 -5.82 7.46
N GLN A 473 0.34 -6.41 8.37
CA GLN A 473 -0.04 -7.63 9.10
C GLN A 473 -1.25 -7.44 10.04
N VAL A 474 -1.20 -6.45 10.93
CA VAL A 474 -2.32 -6.13 11.84
C VAL A 474 -3.53 -5.61 11.06
N TRP A 475 -3.31 -4.84 10.01
CA TRP A 475 -4.36 -4.33 9.14
C TRP A 475 -5.14 -5.46 8.45
N ASP A 476 -4.44 -6.36 7.77
CA ASP A 476 -5.04 -7.50 7.07
C ASP A 476 -5.74 -8.46 8.06
N ALA A 477 -5.10 -8.77 9.19
CA ALA A 477 -5.70 -9.61 10.24
C ALA A 477 -6.97 -8.98 10.83
N SER A 478 -7.02 -7.66 11.02
CA SER A 478 -8.18 -6.95 11.56
C SER A 478 -9.40 -7.04 10.64
N PHE A 479 -9.21 -6.92 9.32
CA PHE A 479 -10.30 -7.12 8.37
C PHE A 479 -10.65 -8.60 8.18
N ALA A 480 -9.67 -9.51 8.16
CA ALA A 480 -9.93 -10.95 8.04
C ALA A 480 -10.78 -11.48 9.21
N VAL A 481 -10.48 -11.09 10.45
CA VAL A 481 -11.28 -11.47 11.64
C VAL A 481 -12.70 -10.93 11.52
N GLN A 482 -12.91 -9.68 11.07
CA GLN A 482 -14.25 -9.13 10.90
C GLN A 482 -15.03 -9.82 9.78
N ALA A 483 -14.39 -10.15 8.65
CA ALA A 483 -15.00 -10.91 7.56
C ALA A 483 -15.44 -12.31 7.99
N LEU A 484 -14.62 -13.01 8.81
CA LEU A 484 -14.94 -14.32 9.38
C LEU A 484 -16.06 -14.26 10.42
N LEU A 485 -16.12 -13.18 11.21
CA LEU A 485 -17.15 -12.98 12.23
C LEU A 485 -18.51 -12.52 11.67
N GLN A 486 -18.57 -11.98 10.46
CA GLN A 486 -19.81 -11.51 9.80
C GLN A 486 -20.77 -12.65 9.41
N SER A 487 -20.29 -13.89 9.26
CA SER A 487 -21.14 -15.00 8.82
C SER A 487 -22.19 -15.38 9.87
N PRO A 488 -23.49 -15.47 9.51
CA PRO A 488 -24.53 -15.99 10.40
C PRO A 488 -24.42 -17.51 10.60
N LYS A 489 -23.74 -18.21 9.69
CA LYS A 489 -23.48 -19.65 9.78
C LYS A 489 -22.25 -19.91 10.64
N SER A 490 -22.27 -21.03 11.38
CA SER A 490 -21.07 -21.61 11.99
C SER A 490 -19.97 -21.74 10.94
N LEU A 491 -18.77 -21.27 11.27
CA LEU A 491 -17.59 -21.47 10.43
C LEU A 491 -17.19 -22.96 10.46
N THR A 492 -16.48 -23.41 9.42
CA THR A 492 -15.91 -24.75 9.40
C THR A 492 -14.83 -24.89 10.49
N PRO A 493 -14.54 -26.10 11.00
CA PRO A 493 -13.46 -26.31 11.98
C PRO A 493 -12.11 -25.70 11.57
N LEU A 494 -11.79 -25.73 10.27
CA LEU A 494 -10.58 -25.12 9.71
C LEU A 494 -10.62 -23.57 9.75
N ALA A 495 -11.77 -22.96 9.49
CA ALA A 495 -11.94 -21.51 9.56
C ALA A 495 -12.03 -20.99 11.02
N GLU A 496 -12.55 -21.79 11.95
CA GLU A 496 -12.54 -21.48 13.40
C GLU A 496 -11.11 -21.53 13.98
N ASP A 497 -10.30 -22.51 13.60
CA ASP A 497 -8.85 -22.55 13.91
C ASP A 497 -8.14 -21.28 13.42
N SER A 498 -8.42 -20.90 12.16
CA SER A 498 -7.83 -19.70 11.56
C SER A 498 -8.25 -18.41 12.26
N LEU A 499 -9.54 -18.28 12.61
CA LEU A 499 -10.08 -17.18 13.41
C LEU A 499 -9.37 -17.09 14.79
N SER A 500 -9.20 -18.21 15.48
CA SER A 500 -8.50 -18.28 16.78
C SER A 500 -7.05 -17.82 16.68
N GLY A 501 -6.32 -18.26 15.64
CA GLY A 501 -4.96 -17.80 15.34
C GLY A 501 -4.89 -16.28 15.12
N ALA A 502 -5.78 -15.74 14.29
CA ALA A 502 -5.81 -14.31 13.98
C ALA A 502 -6.21 -13.43 15.17
N VAL A 503 -7.13 -13.91 16.02
CA VAL A 503 -7.48 -13.26 17.29
C VAL A 503 -6.26 -13.24 18.24
N SER A 504 -5.57 -14.37 18.39
CA SER A 504 -4.36 -14.46 19.20
C SER A 504 -3.27 -13.50 18.71
N PHE A 505 -3.08 -13.39 17.40
CA PHE A 505 -2.17 -12.43 16.77
C PHE A 505 -2.54 -10.97 17.11
N LEU A 506 -3.81 -10.59 16.98
CA LEU A 506 -4.28 -9.24 17.27
C LEU A 506 -4.13 -8.89 18.76
N VAL A 507 -4.46 -9.80 19.68
CA VAL A 507 -4.26 -9.61 21.13
C VAL A 507 -2.78 -9.36 21.44
N GLN A 508 -1.89 -10.19 20.92
CA GLN A 508 -0.44 -10.04 21.11
C GLN A 508 0.13 -8.76 20.47
N SER A 509 -0.50 -8.29 19.38
CA SER A 509 -0.05 -7.10 18.64
C SER A 509 -0.49 -5.76 19.24
N ARG A 510 -1.37 -5.78 20.25
CA ARG A 510 -1.83 -4.58 20.97
C ARG A 510 -0.69 -3.91 21.75
N PHE A 511 -0.70 -2.58 21.80
CA PHE A 511 0.19 -1.83 22.68
C PHE A 511 -0.34 -1.80 24.12
N GLU A 512 0.46 -2.30 25.05
CA GLU A 512 0.23 -2.21 26.50
C GLU A 512 0.68 -0.86 27.09
N GLY A 513 1.61 -0.17 26.44
CA GLY A 513 2.23 1.05 26.96
C GLY A 513 3.13 1.73 25.93
N PRO A 514 3.84 2.81 26.33
CA PRO A 514 4.79 3.50 25.45
C PRO A 514 6.00 2.61 25.09
N PRO A 515 6.68 2.90 23.96
CA PRO A 515 7.99 2.31 23.67
C PRO A 515 9.02 2.65 24.76
N SER A 516 10.12 1.88 24.78
CA SER A 516 11.23 2.04 25.73
C SER A 516 11.89 3.42 25.71
N VAL A 517 11.84 4.09 24.57
CA VAL A 517 12.25 5.49 24.39
C VAL A 517 11.03 6.31 23.96
N GLY A 518 10.74 7.39 24.69
CA GLY A 518 9.58 8.23 24.45
C GLY A 518 9.61 8.90 23.08
N ARG A 519 8.44 9.04 22.45
CA ARG A 519 8.32 9.60 21.10
C ARG A 519 8.23 11.13 21.10
N ARG A 520 9.31 11.82 20.73
CA ARG A 520 9.29 13.29 20.53
C ARG A 520 8.15 13.72 19.61
N PHE A 521 7.52 14.83 20.01
CA PHE A 521 6.34 15.40 19.35
C PHE A 521 5.21 14.36 19.18
N SER A 522 4.88 13.61 20.24
CA SER A 522 3.66 12.78 20.31
C SER A 522 2.99 12.95 21.66
N GLU A 523 1.80 13.56 21.66
CA GLU A 523 0.92 13.69 22.83
C GLU A 523 -0.10 12.55 22.91
N THR A 524 -0.14 11.69 21.89
CA THR A 524 -1.09 10.58 21.77
C THR A 524 -0.68 9.46 22.75
N PRO A 525 -1.59 8.93 23.60
CA PRO A 525 -1.34 7.73 24.40
C PRO A 525 -0.96 6.53 23.53
N PHE A 526 -0.27 5.55 24.11
CA PHE A 526 0.12 4.33 23.41
C PHE A 526 -0.74 3.13 23.78
N ALA A 527 -1.10 2.98 25.06
CA ALA A 527 -1.92 1.88 25.55
C ALA A 527 -3.27 1.80 24.82
N GLY A 528 -3.65 0.59 24.38
CA GLY A 528 -4.85 0.35 23.58
C GLY A 528 -4.73 0.67 22.10
N GLY A 529 -3.55 1.05 21.61
CA GLY A 529 -3.30 1.24 20.19
C GLY A 529 -2.90 -0.04 19.47
N TRP A 530 -3.10 -0.05 18.15
CA TRP A 530 -2.51 -1.02 17.24
C TRP A 530 -1.74 -0.30 16.11
N PRO A 531 -0.65 -0.92 15.61
CA PRO A 531 0.01 -0.47 14.39
C PRO A 531 -0.71 -0.93 13.13
N PHE A 532 -0.31 -0.38 11.98
CA PHE A 532 -0.63 -0.96 10.67
C PHE A 532 0.09 -2.31 10.46
N THR A 533 1.31 -2.43 10.98
CA THR A 533 2.23 -3.55 10.74
C THR A 533 2.32 -4.53 11.91
N VAL A 534 3.31 -4.37 12.77
CA VAL A 534 3.72 -5.29 13.84
C VAL A 534 3.99 -4.51 15.12
N ARG A 535 3.78 -5.13 16.28
CA ARG A 535 3.95 -4.48 17.60
C ARG A 535 5.33 -3.84 17.77
N ALA A 536 6.39 -4.42 17.22
CA ALA A 536 7.74 -3.87 17.33
C ALA A 536 7.89 -2.44 16.77
N ALA A 537 7.07 -2.03 15.81
CA ALA A 537 7.15 -0.71 15.18
C ALA A 537 6.67 0.45 16.08
N HIS A 538 5.89 0.17 17.14
CA HIS A 538 5.40 1.17 18.12
C HIS A 538 4.82 2.47 17.52
N TRP A 539 4.17 2.35 16.36
CA TRP A 539 3.50 3.44 15.65
C TRP A 539 2.01 3.14 15.55
N GLN A 540 1.21 3.72 16.44
CA GLN A 540 -0.24 3.59 16.42
C GLN A 540 -0.86 4.36 15.26
N VAL A 541 -1.92 3.80 14.67
CA VAL A 541 -2.73 4.43 13.61
C VAL A 541 -4.20 4.34 14.00
N SER A 542 -4.99 5.37 13.73
CA SER A 542 -6.35 5.51 14.24
C SER A 542 -7.32 4.48 13.64
N ASP A 543 -7.25 4.26 12.33
CA ASP A 543 -7.99 3.23 11.60
C ASP A 543 -7.54 1.82 11.95
N CYS A 544 -6.22 1.55 11.99
CA CYS A 544 -5.68 0.24 12.37
C CYS A 544 -6.08 -0.14 13.80
N THR A 545 -6.04 0.83 14.71
CA THR A 545 -6.58 0.69 16.07
C THR A 545 -8.08 0.44 16.05
N ALA A 546 -8.85 1.18 15.24
CA ALA A 546 -10.30 1.05 15.17
C ALA A 546 -10.78 -0.29 14.57
N GLU A 547 -10.14 -0.79 13.52
CA GLU A 547 -10.50 -2.07 12.89
C GLU A 547 -10.08 -3.27 13.76
N ALA A 548 -8.90 -3.23 14.38
CA ALA A 548 -8.51 -4.24 15.38
C ALA A 548 -9.46 -4.22 16.59
N PHE A 549 -9.83 -3.03 17.05
CA PHE A 549 -10.79 -2.83 18.14
C PHE A 549 -12.20 -3.34 17.78
N ALA A 550 -12.69 -3.04 16.57
CA ALA A 550 -13.95 -3.55 16.05
C ALA A 550 -13.95 -5.08 15.91
N ALA A 551 -12.85 -5.69 15.48
CA ALA A 551 -12.66 -7.13 15.46
C ALA A 551 -12.80 -7.76 16.86
N MET A 552 -12.17 -7.17 17.88
CA MET A 552 -12.26 -7.64 19.27
C MET A 552 -13.67 -7.45 19.86
N LEU A 553 -14.37 -6.36 19.50
CA LEU A 553 -15.75 -6.10 19.91
C LEU A 553 -16.74 -7.09 19.26
N ALA A 554 -16.57 -7.37 17.96
CA ALA A 554 -17.38 -8.37 17.24
C ALA A 554 -17.19 -9.78 17.83
N LEU A 555 -15.95 -10.15 18.16
CA LEU A 555 -15.63 -11.42 18.83
C LEU A 555 -16.36 -11.52 20.18
N ARG A 556 -16.34 -10.44 20.97
CA ARG A 556 -17.05 -10.36 22.25
C ARG A 556 -18.57 -10.49 22.08
N ALA A 557 -19.14 -9.84 21.06
CA ALA A 557 -20.57 -9.88 20.77
C ALA A 557 -21.06 -11.28 20.34
N ARG A 558 -20.23 -12.06 19.62
CA ARG A 558 -20.50 -13.46 19.26
C ARG A 558 -20.50 -14.43 20.46
N GLY A 559 -20.13 -13.95 21.64
CA GLY A 559 -20.03 -14.71 22.89
C GLY A 559 -18.65 -15.35 23.05
N ALA A 560 -18.02 -15.11 24.20
CA ALA A 560 -16.68 -15.63 24.48
C ALA A 560 -16.71 -17.17 24.57
N ARG A 561 -16.25 -17.85 23.50
CA ARG A 561 -15.91 -19.27 23.60
C ARG A 561 -14.79 -19.43 24.62
N LYS A 562 -15.05 -20.21 25.67
CA LYS A 562 -13.96 -20.87 26.41
C LYS A 562 -13.30 -21.84 25.44
N VAL A 563 -12.11 -21.47 24.97
CA VAL A 563 -11.16 -22.44 24.41
C VAL A 563 -10.45 -23.07 25.61
N ASP A 564 -10.30 -24.40 25.63
CA ASP A 564 -9.76 -25.15 26.79
C ASP A 564 -8.26 -24.90 27.08
N SER A 565 -7.65 -23.91 26.42
CA SER A 565 -6.22 -23.56 26.47
C SER A 565 -5.88 -22.45 27.49
N GLY A 566 -6.50 -22.47 28.67
CA GLY A 566 -6.05 -21.78 29.90
C GLY A 566 -5.84 -20.25 29.90
N SER A 567 -6.09 -19.58 28.78
CA SER A 567 -5.78 -18.16 28.56
C SER A 567 -6.98 -17.49 27.89
N SER A 568 -7.37 -16.30 28.37
CA SER A 568 -8.45 -15.54 27.74
C SER A 568 -7.98 -14.98 26.42
N GLN A 569 -8.40 -15.59 25.30
CA GLN A 569 -8.22 -15.02 23.95
C GLN A 569 -9.08 -13.76 23.71
N THR A 570 -9.83 -13.29 24.71
CA THR A 570 -10.67 -12.09 24.62
C THR A 570 -10.15 -10.98 25.53
N LEU A 571 -10.02 -9.77 24.99
CA LEU A 571 -9.73 -8.56 25.76
C LEU A 571 -10.87 -8.25 26.74
N SER A 572 -10.50 -7.78 27.93
CA SER A 572 -11.44 -7.31 28.94
C SER A 572 -12.05 -5.96 28.58
N LEU A 573 -13.21 -5.63 29.17
CA LEU A 573 -13.84 -4.31 28.98
C LEU A 573 -12.90 -3.13 29.36
N PRO A 574 -12.08 -3.19 30.44
CA PRO A 574 -11.05 -2.20 30.70
C PRO A 574 -10.05 -1.98 29.56
N GLU A 575 -9.51 -3.04 28.94
CA GLU A 575 -8.57 -2.93 27.81
C GLU A 575 -9.25 -2.37 26.55
N LEU A 576 -10.51 -2.76 26.31
CA LEU A 576 -11.34 -2.22 25.24
C LEU A 576 -11.61 -0.71 25.47
N ARG A 577 -11.82 -0.29 26.72
CA ARG A 577 -12.02 1.11 27.13
C ARG A 577 -10.77 1.98 26.98
N GLU A 578 -9.57 1.43 27.16
CA GLU A 578 -8.32 2.14 26.82
C GLU A 578 -8.27 2.47 25.34
N SER A 579 -8.60 1.50 24.48
CA SER A 579 -8.64 1.66 23.01
C SER A 579 -9.66 2.73 22.59
N ALA A 580 -10.87 2.71 23.15
CA ALA A 580 -11.86 3.77 22.95
C ALA A 580 -11.35 5.16 23.44
N SER A 581 -10.62 5.20 24.56
CA SER A 581 -10.09 6.43 25.12
C SER A 581 -8.95 7.02 24.29
N LEU A 582 -8.09 6.18 23.74
CA LEU A 582 -7.07 6.53 22.76
C LEU A 582 -7.72 7.15 21.51
N LEU A 583 -8.68 6.47 20.90
CA LEU A 583 -9.35 6.96 19.70
C LEU A 583 -10.02 8.33 19.93
N VAL A 584 -10.73 8.52 21.07
CA VAL A 584 -11.27 9.84 21.44
C VAL A 584 -10.18 10.91 21.56
N SER A 585 -9.00 10.58 22.11
CA SER A 585 -7.88 11.54 22.27
C SER A 585 -7.23 11.99 20.94
N MET A 586 -7.41 11.19 19.87
CA MET A 586 -6.89 11.43 18.53
C MET A 586 -7.85 12.25 17.64
N GLN A 587 -9.07 12.56 18.09
CA GLN A 587 -10.03 13.29 17.27
C GLN A 587 -9.59 14.75 17.05
N ASN A 588 -9.78 15.24 15.82
CA ASN A 588 -9.46 16.62 15.45
C ASN A 588 -10.62 17.58 15.76
N ARG A 589 -10.32 18.89 15.80
CA ARG A 589 -11.32 19.95 16.09
C ARG A 589 -12.49 19.99 15.10
N ASN A 590 -12.32 19.49 13.88
CA ASN A 590 -13.36 19.38 12.86
C ASN A 590 -14.19 18.07 12.95
N GLY A 591 -13.94 17.23 13.97
CA GLY A 591 -14.63 15.96 14.19
C GLY A 591 -14.05 14.75 13.48
N GLY A 592 -13.13 14.93 12.52
CA GLY A 592 -12.50 13.82 11.80
C GLY A 592 -11.28 13.24 12.52
N TRP A 593 -10.88 12.05 12.09
CA TRP A 593 -9.63 11.39 12.47
C TRP A 593 -8.63 11.40 11.33
N ALA A 594 -7.38 11.67 11.69
CA ALA A 594 -6.21 11.57 10.83
C ALA A 594 -5.47 10.25 11.16
N ALA A 595 -4.46 9.86 10.38
CA ALA A 595 -3.88 8.53 10.47
C ALA A 595 -3.13 8.32 11.81
N TYR A 596 -2.01 9.01 12.04
CA TYR A 596 -1.12 8.73 13.18
C TYR A 596 -1.26 9.75 14.32
N GLN A 597 -1.48 11.03 13.98
CA GLN A 597 -1.44 12.14 14.93
C GLN A 597 -2.54 13.17 14.59
N LYS A 598 -2.96 13.98 15.58
CA LYS A 598 -3.83 15.14 15.31
C LYS A 598 -3.13 16.15 14.40
N LYS A 599 -3.90 16.81 13.52
CA LYS A 599 -3.47 17.93 12.67
C LYS A 599 -2.96 19.10 13.53
N ARG A 600 -1.75 19.57 13.26
CA ARG A 600 -1.01 20.50 14.15
C ARG A 600 -0.89 21.94 13.66
N ALA A 601 -1.21 22.19 12.40
CA ALA A 601 -1.21 23.52 11.81
C ALA A 601 -2.36 23.70 10.82
N GLY A 602 -2.58 24.94 10.38
CA GLY A 602 -3.58 25.29 9.37
C GLY A 602 -3.19 24.78 7.98
N ALA A 603 -4.18 24.62 7.09
CA ALA A 603 -3.98 24.08 5.73
C ALA A 603 -2.98 24.89 4.87
N TRP A 604 -2.71 26.15 5.23
CA TRP A 604 -1.69 26.97 4.59
C TRP A 604 -0.28 26.36 4.65
N TYR A 605 0.01 25.46 5.60
CA TYR A 605 1.30 24.76 5.71
C TYR A 605 1.60 23.89 4.47
N GLU A 606 0.57 23.45 3.72
CA GLU A 606 0.74 22.73 2.45
C GLU A 606 1.36 23.62 1.35
N LEU A 607 1.30 24.95 1.48
CA LEU A 607 2.00 25.87 0.57
C LEU A 607 3.54 25.75 0.66
N LEU A 608 4.04 25.03 1.66
CA LEU A 608 5.47 24.78 1.91
C LEU A 608 5.92 23.39 1.45
N ASN A 609 5.04 22.58 0.84
CA ASN A 609 5.35 21.25 0.33
C ASN A 609 6.50 21.32 -0.70
N PRO A 610 7.66 20.69 -0.42
CA PRO A 610 8.84 20.75 -1.29
C PRO A 610 9.00 19.51 -2.19
N SER A 611 8.09 18.53 -2.11
CA SER A 611 8.30 17.20 -2.73
C SER A 611 8.13 17.16 -4.25
N GLU A 612 7.33 18.07 -4.82
CA GLU A 612 6.88 18.14 -6.23
C GLU A 612 6.04 16.96 -6.72
N VAL A 613 6.30 15.75 -6.21
CA VAL A 613 5.72 14.48 -6.65
C VAL A 613 4.54 14.00 -5.80
N PHE A 614 4.33 14.56 -4.60
CA PHE A 614 3.30 14.11 -3.66
C PHE A 614 2.30 15.22 -3.29
N GLY A 615 1.02 14.85 -3.18
CA GLY A 615 -0.04 15.70 -2.62
C GLY A 615 -0.20 15.50 -1.10
N ASP A 616 -0.59 16.57 -0.41
CA ASP A 616 -1.11 16.54 0.97
C ASP A 616 -0.19 15.85 1.98
N ILE A 617 1.13 16.07 1.87
CA ILE A 617 2.14 15.46 2.77
C ILE A 617 2.45 16.31 4.00
N MET A 618 2.08 17.59 4.04
CA MET A 618 2.64 18.47 5.07
C MET A 618 1.95 18.34 6.42
N LEU A 619 0.73 17.81 6.48
CA LEU A 619 -0.05 17.69 7.71
C LEU A 619 -0.68 16.29 7.79
N ASP A 620 -0.92 15.79 9.00
CA ASP A 620 -1.76 14.61 9.18
C ASP A 620 -3.22 15.06 8.98
N TYR A 621 -3.75 14.85 7.78
CA TYR A 621 -5.10 15.31 7.42
C TYR A 621 -6.16 14.37 7.99
N PRO A 622 -7.29 14.89 8.49
CA PRO A 622 -8.44 14.03 8.77
C PRO A 622 -9.02 13.49 7.47
N HIS A 623 -9.19 12.16 7.38
CA HIS A 623 -9.68 11.46 6.19
C HIS A 623 -11.04 10.79 6.46
N VAL A 624 -11.82 10.54 5.40
CA VAL A 624 -13.17 9.94 5.51
C VAL A 624 -13.07 8.51 6.01
N GLU A 625 -12.07 7.78 5.53
CA GLU A 625 -11.83 6.37 5.83
C GLU A 625 -11.44 6.18 7.30
N CYS A 626 -10.42 6.92 7.78
CA CYS A 626 -10.02 6.92 9.18
C CYS A 626 -11.18 7.32 10.09
N SER A 627 -11.95 8.33 9.69
CA SER A 627 -13.13 8.77 10.45
C SER A 627 -14.25 7.74 10.44
N GLY A 628 -14.42 6.99 9.34
CA GLY A 628 -15.39 5.92 9.18
C GLY A 628 -15.08 4.75 10.11
N SER A 629 -13.88 4.16 9.98
CA SER A 629 -13.39 3.08 10.84
C SER A 629 -13.50 3.43 12.33
N VAL A 630 -13.01 4.61 12.73
CA VAL A 630 -13.10 5.05 14.14
C VAL A 630 -14.54 5.22 14.59
N THR A 631 -15.39 5.90 13.82
CA THR A 631 -16.81 6.10 14.17
C THR A 631 -17.55 4.76 14.31
N HIS A 632 -17.34 3.83 13.38
CA HIS A 632 -17.90 2.47 13.45
C HIS A 632 -17.45 1.72 14.71
N SER A 633 -16.15 1.69 15.01
CA SER A 633 -15.61 1.00 16.18
C SER A 633 -16.11 1.59 17.51
N LEU A 634 -16.28 2.92 17.57
CA LEU A 634 -16.81 3.62 18.74
C LEU A 634 -18.31 3.35 18.95
N VAL A 635 -19.10 3.19 17.89
CA VAL A 635 -20.49 2.72 17.98
C VAL A 635 -20.53 1.28 18.52
N ALA A 636 -19.70 0.38 18.00
CA ALA A 636 -19.61 -0.99 18.50
C ALA A 636 -19.19 -1.04 19.99
N TYR A 637 -18.33 -0.13 20.44
CA TYR A 637 -17.98 0.01 21.85
C TYR A 637 -19.15 0.48 22.72
N LEU A 638 -19.95 1.44 22.25
CA LEU A 638 -21.15 1.88 22.98
C LEU A 638 -22.16 0.73 23.18
N ASN A 639 -22.26 -0.21 22.24
CA ASN A 639 -23.07 -1.41 22.40
C ASN A 639 -22.48 -2.39 23.43
N ALA A 640 -21.15 -2.50 23.50
CA ALA A 640 -20.45 -3.39 24.42
C ALA A 640 -20.37 -2.85 25.87
N GLU A 641 -20.42 -1.53 26.06
CA GLU A 641 -20.40 -0.88 27.38
C GLU A 641 -21.39 0.32 27.47
N PRO A 642 -22.73 0.09 27.40
CA PRO A 642 -23.73 1.15 27.23
C PRO A 642 -23.77 2.20 28.34
N GLU A 643 -23.45 1.85 29.59
CA GLU A 643 -23.43 2.77 30.73
C GLU A 643 -22.00 2.97 31.30
N GLY A 644 -20.98 2.73 30.46
CA GLY A 644 -19.57 2.83 30.85
C GLY A 644 -19.09 4.26 31.15
N PRO A 645 -17.99 4.44 31.90
CA PRO A 645 -17.48 5.75 32.32
C PRO A 645 -16.91 6.60 31.16
N ARG A 646 -16.87 6.05 29.93
CA ARG A 646 -16.49 6.76 28.70
C ARG A 646 -17.67 7.03 27.76
N HIS A 647 -18.90 6.68 28.15
CA HIS A 647 -20.09 6.81 27.30
C HIS A 647 -20.24 8.21 26.68
N ALA A 648 -20.38 9.26 27.50
CA ALA A 648 -20.66 10.60 27.00
C ALA A 648 -19.54 11.17 26.09
N PRO A 649 -18.22 11.06 26.43
CA PRO A 649 -17.14 11.41 25.50
C PRO A 649 -17.16 10.64 24.18
N VAL A 650 -17.54 9.36 24.19
CA VAL A 650 -17.63 8.54 22.97
C VAL A 650 -18.84 8.92 22.13
N VAL A 651 -20.01 9.17 22.73
CA VAL A 651 -21.21 9.68 22.04
C VAL A 651 -20.90 10.99 21.30
N ASP A 652 -20.27 11.94 21.99
CA ASP A 652 -19.85 13.23 21.44
C ASP A 652 -18.85 13.06 20.29
N ALA A 653 -17.87 12.15 20.45
CA ALA A 653 -16.93 11.81 19.39
C ALA A 653 -17.61 11.21 18.14
N VAL A 654 -18.53 10.25 18.32
CA VAL A 654 -19.31 9.63 17.22
C VAL A 654 -20.16 10.66 16.49
N LEU A 655 -20.88 11.53 17.19
CA LEU A 655 -21.71 12.57 16.56
C LEU A 655 -20.88 13.56 15.74
N ARG A 656 -19.68 13.91 16.22
CA ARG A 656 -18.71 14.71 15.45
C ARG A 656 -18.13 13.97 14.24
N GLY A 657 -17.87 12.66 14.37
CA GLY A 657 -17.42 11.80 13.27
C GLY A 657 -18.44 11.72 12.14
N VAL A 658 -19.70 11.45 12.48
CA VAL A 658 -20.85 11.49 11.56
C VAL A 658 -20.92 12.86 10.85
N HIS A 659 -20.81 13.97 11.59
CA HIS A 659 -20.83 15.31 10.99
C HIS A 659 -19.66 15.54 10.02
N PHE A 660 -18.46 15.05 10.36
CA PHE A 660 -17.29 15.11 9.48
C PHE A 660 -17.52 14.32 8.18
N ILE A 661 -17.93 13.05 8.28
CA ILE A 661 -18.18 12.20 7.09
C ILE A 661 -19.25 12.83 6.19
N LEU A 662 -20.37 13.30 6.76
CA LEU A 662 -21.43 13.97 6.01
C LEU A 662 -21.01 15.31 5.36
N SER A 663 -20.01 16.00 5.90
CA SER A 663 -19.50 17.26 5.32
C SER A 663 -18.48 17.07 4.21
N HIS A 664 -17.96 15.84 4.03
CA HIS A 664 -17.00 15.48 2.97
C HIS A 664 -17.64 14.69 1.81
N GLN A 665 -18.97 14.48 1.83
CA GLN A 665 -19.67 13.87 0.70
C GLN A 665 -19.71 14.85 -0.49
N LYS A 666 -19.35 14.36 -1.67
CA LYS A 666 -19.41 15.11 -2.93
C LYS A 666 -20.87 15.27 -3.40
N PRO A 667 -21.18 16.29 -4.23
CA PRO A 667 -22.54 16.52 -4.74
C PRO A 667 -23.13 15.36 -5.55
N ASP A 668 -22.29 14.48 -6.12
CA ASP A 668 -22.69 13.29 -6.87
C ASP A 668 -23.06 12.09 -5.98
N GLY A 669 -22.92 12.21 -4.66
CA GLY A 669 -23.18 11.18 -3.66
C GLY A 669 -21.92 10.43 -3.18
N SER A 670 -20.77 10.64 -3.79
CA SER A 670 -19.55 9.88 -3.52
C SER A 670 -18.68 10.46 -2.38
N TRP A 671 -17.70 9.68 -1.91
CA TRP A 671 -16.60 10.14 -1.07
C TRP A 671 -15.26 9.81 -1.74
N HIS A 672 -14.22 10.59 -1.50
CA HIS A 672 -12.88 10.36 -2.07
C HIS A 672 -12.01 9.51 -1.13
N GLY A 673 -11.38 8.46 -1.66
CA GLY A 673 -10.40 7.63 -0.95
C GLY A 673 -8.98 8.18 -1.05
N SER A 674 -8.31 8.29 0.09
CA SER A 674 -6.93 8.74 0.24
C SER A 674 -5.94 7.60 0.51
N TRP A 675 -6.42 6.44 0.97
CA TRP A 675 -5.59 5.26 1.32
C TRP A 675 -5.87 4.01 0.47
N GLY A 676 -7.04 3.92 -0.14
CA GLY A 676 -7.43 2.89 -1.12
C GLY A 676 -8.00 3.54 -2.37
N VAL A 677 -8.00 2.83 -3.49
CA VAL A 677 -8.41 3.34 -4.82
C VAL A 677 -9.88 3.03 -5.09
N CYS A 678 -10.80 3.99 -5.08
CA CYS A 678 -10.77 5.34 -4.50
C CYS A 678 -12.16 5.65 -3.93
N PHE A 679 -13.16 5.74 -4.81
CA PHE A 679 -14.53 6.07 -4.44
C PHE A 679 -15.28 4.88 -3.83
N THR A 680 -15.09 3.68 -4.37
CA THR A 680 -15.66 2.43 -3.81
C THR A 680 -15.14 2.16 -2.39
N TYR A 681 -13.84 2.36 -2.16
CA TYR A 681 -13.20 2.21 -0.86
C TYR A 681 -13.79 3.17 0.20
N ALA A 682 -13.85 4.47 -0.13
CA ALA A 682 -14.40 5.47 0.78
C ALA A 682 -15.91 5.29 0.99
N ALA A 683 -16.66 4.87 -0.04
CA ALA A 683 -18.08 4.55 0.04
C ALA A 683 -18.36 3.44 1.06
N PHE A 684 -17.59 2.34 1.06
CA PHE A 684 -17.74 1.26 2.03
C PHE A 684 -17.59 1.77 3.47
N LEU A 685 -16.47 2.43 3.79
CA LEU A 685 -16.17 2.86 5.16
C LEU A 685 -17.10 3.98 5.64
N ALA A 686 -17.51 4.90 4.76
CA ALA A 686 -18.48 5.94 5.08
C ALA A 686 -19.89 5.34 5.33
N CYS A 687 -20.40 4.51 4.43
CA CYS A 687 -21.72 3.88 4.60
C CYS A 687 -21.76 3.03 5.87
N ARG A 688 -20.74 2.19 6.12
CA ARG A 688 -20.62 1.36 7.33
C ARG A 688 -20.70 2.18 8.62
N ALA A 689 -19.99 3.30 8.70
CA ALA A 689 -19.99 4.18 9.87
C ALA A 689 -21.32 4.92 10.09
N LEU A 690 -21.90 5.46 9.01
CA LEU A 690 -23.16 6.19 9.05
C LEU A 690 -24.34 5.28 9.37
N VAL A 691 -24.39 4.09 8.78
CA VAL A 691 -25.42 3.08 9.03
C VAL A 691 -25.33 2.58 10.47
N ALA A 692 -24.16 2.13 10.95
CA ALA A 692 -24.00 1.67 12.33
C ALA A 692 -24.48 2.73 13.34
N SER A 693 -24.16 4.01 13.09
CA SER A 693 -24.61 5.14 13.91
C SER A 693 -26.14 5.29 14.00
N CYS A 694 -26.87 4.83 12.99
CA CYS A 694 -28.33 4.84 12.91
C CYS A 694 -29.03 3.58 13.41
N LEU A 695 -28.41 2.40 13.34
CA LEU A 695 -29.00 1.16 13.85
C LEU A 695 -28.84 1.10 15.38
N SER A 696 -27.60 1.24 15.85
CA SER A 696 -27.24 0.99 17.25
C SER A 696 -26.47 2.13 17.93
N GLY A 697 -26.01 3.12 17.16
CA GLY A 697 -25.32 4.29 17.71
C GLY A 697 -26.24 5.40 18.26
N PRO A 698 -25.66 6.56 18.63
CA PRO A 698 -26.38 7.69 19.21
C PRO A 698 -27.42 8.38 18.30
N VAL A 699 -27.53 7.94 17.03
CA VAL A 699 -28.51 8.44 16.06
C VAL A 699 -29.66 7.41 15.86
N SER A 700 -29.67 6.32 16.62
CA SER A 700 -30.76 5.33 16.63
C SER A 700 -32.05 5.85 17.28
N HIS A 701 -33.19 5.32 16.84
CA HIS A 701 -34.52 5.67 17.34
C HIS A 701 -34.69 5.37 18.84
N THR A 702 -33.99 4.35 19.35
CA THR A 702 -34.13 3.81 20.71
C THR A 702 -33.50 4.69 21.80
N VAL A 703 -32.49 5.49 21.47
CA VAL A 703 -31.73 6.33 22.42
C VAL A 703 -32.51 7.60 22.82
N SER A 704 -33.61 7.92 22.12
CA SER A 704 -34.29 9.22 22.23
C SER A 704 -35.35 9.34 23.36
N ARG A 705 -34.91 9.20 24.63
CA ARG A 705 -35.73 9.50 25.81
C ARG A 705 -35.85 11.02 26.10
N GLY A 706 -36.65 11.71 25.28
CA GLY A 706 -37.33 12.97 25.65
C GLY A 706 -36.95 14.27 24.94
N GLY A 707 -37.94 15.16 24.79
CA GLY A 707 -37.75 16.58 24.47
C GLY A 707 -37.14 16.95 23.11
N LYS A 708 -36.67 18.22 23.02
CA LYS A 708 -36.10 18.86 21.80
C LYS A 708 -34.95 18.07 21.14
N ALA A 709 -34.34 17.12 21.84
CA ALA A 709 -33.34 16.21 21.29
C ALA A 709 -33.89 15.34 20.14
N LYS A 710 -35.16 14.90 20.21
CA LYS A 710 -35.83 14.13 19.14
C LYS A 710 -35.69 14.79 17.77
N GLY A 711 -35.91 16.11 17.69
CA GLY A 711 -35.83 16.86 16.44
C GLY A 711 -34.42 16.88 15.82
N LYS A 712 -33.38 17.08 16.64
CA LYS A 712 -31.99 17.10 16.15
C LYS A 712 -31.50 15.72 15.70
N VAL A 713 -31.84 14.67 16.45
CA VAL A 713 -31.50 13.28 16.09
C VAL A 713 -32.23 12.87 14.81
N GLY A 714 -33.54 13.13 14.70
CA GLY A 714 -34.31 12.86 13.48
C GLY A 714 -33.77 13.57 12.24
N VAL A 715 -33.37 14.84 12.36
CA VAL A 715 -32.73 15.59 11.25
C VAL A 715 -31.39 14.97 10.87
N MET A 716 -30.56 14.58 11.83
CA MET A 716 -29.28 13.90 11.51
C MET A 716 -29.53 12.56 10.82
N ARG A 717 -30.51 11.78 11.31
CA ARG A 717 -30.89 10.50 10.73
C ARG A 717 -31.38 10.63 9.28
N GLN A 718 -32.22 11.62 8.99
CA GLN A 718 -32.69 11.89 7.63
C GLN A 718 -31.54 12.31 6.69
N ARG A 719 -30.56 13.06 7.21
CA ARG A 719 -29.34 13.40 6.46
C ARG A 719 -28.49 12.15 6.16
N ILE A 720 -28.39 11.22 7.11
CA ILE A 720 -27.69 9.94 6.91
C ILE A 720 -28.39 9.10 5.83
N ILE A 721 -29.71 8.89 5.92
CA ILE A 721 -30.47 8.17 4.89
C ILE A 721 -30.23 8.78 3.51
N LYS A 722 -30.38 10.11 3.38
CA LYS A 722 -30.12 10.81 2.11
C LYS A 722 -28.69 10.62 1.61
N ALA A 723 -27.70 10.67 2.50
CA ALA A 723 -26.30 10.50 2.14
C ALA A 723 -26.01 9.08 1.63
N VAL A 724 -26.44 8.05 2.35
CA VAL A 724 -26.14 6.66 1.95
C VAL A 724 -26.93 6.23 0.70
N MET A 725 -28.15 6.76 0.49
CA MET A 725 -28.89 6.57 -0.77
C MET A 725 -28.24 7.31 -1.95
N GLY A 726 -27.72 8.52 -1.75
CA GLY A 726 -26.95 9.22 -2.78
C GLY A 726 -25.67 8.47 -3.18
N CYS A 727 -25.01 7.84 -2.20
CA CYS A 727 -23.88 6.94 -2.45
C CYS A 727 -24.30 5.68 -3.23
N ALA A 728 -25.42 5.06 -2.86
CA ALA A 728 -25.93 3.90 -3.58
C ALA A 728 -26.29 4.23 -5.04
N ASP A 729 -26.98 5.35 -5.29
CA ASP A 729 -27.26 5.89 -6.62
C ASP A 729 -25.97 6.18 -7.43
N PHE A 730 -24.95 6.77 -6.80
CA PHE A 730 -23.62 6.92 -7.41
C PHE A 730 -23.02 5.57 -7.82
N LEU A 731 -22.99 4.59 -6.92
CA LEU A 731 -22.42 3.27 -7.19
C LEU A 731 -23.20 2.53 -8.28
N LEU A 732 -24.54 2.55 -8.26
CA LEU A 732 -25.38 1.91 -9.27
C LEU A 732 -25.13 2.50 -10.67
N ARG A 733 -24.93 3.81 -10.80
CA ARG A 733 -24.52 4.46 -12.07
C ARG A 733 -23.12 4.06 -12.56
N LYS A 734 -22.28 3.48 -11.69
CA LYS A 734 -20.93 2.99 -12.00
C LYS A 734 -20.84 1.46 -12.05
N GLN A 735 -21.97 0.76 -11.90
CA GLN A 735 -22.00 -0.70 -12.01
C GLN A 735 -21.90 -1.11 -13.47
N ARG A 736 -20.94 -1.99 -13.77
CA ARG A 736 -20.70 -2.50 -15.12
C ARG A 736 -21.74 -3.51 -15.58
N SER A 737 -21.70 -3.84 -16.86
CA SER A 737 -22.53 -4.85 -17.53
C SER A 737 -22.43 -6.25 -16.88
N ASP A 738 -21.24 -6.65 -16.46
CA ASP A 738 -20.94 -7.91 -15.76
C ASP A 738 -21.35 -7.92 -14.27
N GLY A 739 -21.82 -6.79 -13.74
CA GLY A 739 -22.29 -6.65 -12.37
C GLY A 739 -21.26 -6.16 -11.36
N GLY A 740 -19.98 -6.01 -11.73
CA GLY A 740 -18.96 -5.48 -10.82
C GLY A 740 -18.65 -3.99 -11.04
N TRP A 741 -17.54 -3.55 -10.43
CA TRP A 741 -17.00 -2.19 -10.49
C TRP A 741 -15.50 -2.20 -10.80
N GLN A 742 -15.02 -1.18 -11.52
CA GLN A 742 -13.59 -0.88 -11.66
C GLN A 742 -13.38 0.60 -11.99
N GLU A 743 -12.76 1.30 -11.06
CA GLU A 743 -12.14 2.62 -11.23
C GLU A 743 -10.63 2.46 -11.48
N ALA A 744 -10.07 3.37 -12.27
CA ALA A 744 -8.63 3.44 -12.55
C ALA A 744 -7.87 4.12 -11.41
N PHE A 745 -6.59 3.79 -11.23
CA PHE A 745 -5.69 4.48 -10.28
C PHE A 745 -5.69 6.02 -10.47
N LYS A 746 -5.86 6.47 -11.72
CA LYS A 746 -5.97 7.89 -12.11
C LYS A 746 -7.04 8.65 -11.30
N SER A 747 -8.10 7.97 -10.83
CA SER A 747 -9.16 8.54 -9.99
C SER A 747 -8.64 9.24 -8.73
N CYS A 748 -7.57 8.72 -8.12
CA CYS A 748 -6.91 9.31 -6.95
C CYS A 748 -6.20 10.62 -7.28
N ALA A 749 -5.66 10.74 -8.49
CA ALA A 749 -4.91 11.92 -8.93
C ALA A 749 -5.82 13.03 -9.48
N THR A 750 -6.94 12.68 -10.10
CA THR A 750 -7.92 13.65 -10.64
C THR A 750 -9.01 14.04 -9.65
N LEU A 751 -9.13 13.32 -8.52
CA LEU A 751 -10.20 13.47 -7.53
C LEU A 751 -11.62 13.27 -8.13
N GLN A 752 -11.71 12.52 -9.24
CA GLN A 752 -12.93 12.21 -9.99
C GLN A 752 -12.95 10.73 -10.38
N TRP A 753 -14.12 10.13 -10.60
CA TRP A 753 -14.21 8.76 -11.08
C TRP A 753 -13.70 8.65 -12.52
N GLU A 754 -12.51 8.08 -12.68
CA GLU A 754 -11.95 7.67 -13.96
C GLU A 754 -12.28 6.19 -14.15
N GLU A 755 -13.17 5.87 -15.09
CA GLU A 755 -13.46 4.47 -15.39
C GLU A 755 -12.36 3.88 -16.27
N THR A 756 -11.91 2.69 -15.91
CA THR A 756 -11.04 1.90 -16.77
C THR A 756 -11.85 1.36 -17.96
N PRO A 757 -11.40 1.42 -19.23
CA PRO A 757 -12.17 0.86 -20.34
C PRO A 757 -12.44 -0.65 -20.18
N GLN A 758 -13.68 -1.09 -20.39
CA GLN A 758 -13.96 -2.51 -20.62
C GLN A 758 -13.38 -2.91 -22.00
N PRO A 759 -12.76 -4.11 -22.13
CA PRO A 759 -12.45 -4.63 -23.46
C PRO A 759 -13.79 -5.00 -24.09
N CYS A 760 -14.00 -4.55 -25.32
CA CYS A 760 -15.27 -4.80 -26.01
C CYS A 760 -15.42 -6.31 -26.24
N PRO A 761 -16.51 -6.96 -25.78
CA PRO A 761 -16.76 -8.35 -26.14
C PRO A 761 -17.03 -8.42 -27.64
N SER A 762 -16.15 -9.10 -28.38
CA SER A 762 -16.32 -9.28 -29.82
C SER A 762 -17.63 -10.04 -30.10
N PRO A 763 -18.50 -9.53 -30.98
CA PRO A 763 -19.85 -10.08 -31.17
C PRO A 763 -19.87 -11.32 -32.09
N GLU A 764 -18.97 -12.28 -31.89
CA GLU A 764 -18.99 -13.55 -32.62
C GLU A 764 -18.33 -14.67 -31.80
N GLY A 765 -19.16 -15.54 -31.22
CA GLY A 765 -18.72 -16.61 -30.30
C GLY A 765 -19.67 -17.81 -30.27
N SER A 766 -20.51 -17.98 -31.28
CA SER A 766 -21.28 -19.22 -31.46
C SER A 766 -20.33 -20.32 -31.96
N VAL A 767 -19.96 -21.23 -31.06
CA VAL A 767 -19.02 -22.32 -31.37
C VAL A 767 -19.57 -23.20 -32.50
N ARG A 768 -18.94 -23.13 -33.68
CA ARG A 768 -19.05 -24.14 -34.74
C ARG A 768 -17.67 -24.61 -35.16
N ASN A 769 -17.49 -25.93 -35.16
CA ASN A 769 -16.22 -26.59 -35.45
C ASN A 769 -15.88 -26.54 -36.95
N GLY A 770 -14.61 -26.27 -37.31
CA GLY A 770 -14.11 -26.43 -38.68
C GLY A 770 -12.74 -25.79 -38.93
N LEU A 771 -11.72 -26.60 -39.22
CA LEU A 771 -10.34 -26.14 -39.53
C LEU A 771 -10.15 -25.88 -41.04
N SER A 772 -9.36 -24.86 -41.40
CA SER A 772 -8.75 -24.71 -42.74
C SER A 772 -7.62 -23.66 -42.73
N GLU A 773 -6.36 -24.05 -42.95
CA GLU A 773 -5.19 -23.17 -42.99
C GLU A 773 -4.79 -22.75 -44.42
N LYS A 774 -4.38 -21.48 -44.62
CA LYS A 774 -3.32 -21.08 -45.57
C LYS A 774 -2.57 -19.82 -45.06
N PRO A 775 -1.22 -19.74 -45.16
CA PRO A 775 -0.46 -18.58 -44.71
C PRO A 775 -0.08 -17.62 -45.86
N VAL A 776 -0.10 -16.32 -45.57
CA VAL A 776 0.44 -15.24 -46.43
C VAL A 776 1.89 -14.94 -46.04
N SER A 777 2.80 -14.75 -47.01
CA SER A 777 4.22 -14.47 -46.73
C SER A 777 4.91 -13.53 -47.73
N GLU A 778 4.17 -12.66 -48.42
CA GLU A 778 4.72 -11.71 -49.41
C GLU A 778 4.06 -10.33 -49.31
N ILE A 779 4.49 -9.50 -48.34
CA ILE A 779 4.41 -8.03 -48.44
C ILE A 779 5.67 -7.44 -47.80
N SER A 780 6.45 -6.69 -48.57
CA SER A 780 7.62 -5.93 -48.11
C SER A 780 7.25 -4.47 -47.86
N TRP A 781 7.76 -3.86 -46.78
CA TRP A 781 7.54 -2.46 -46.47
C TRP A 781 8.84 -1.65 -46.55
N THR A 782 8.89 -0.69 -47.46
CA THR A 782 9.94 0.36 -47.53
C THR A 782 9.63 1.49 -46.56
N ILE A 783 10.68 1.97 -45.87
CA ILE A 783 10.62 3.12 -44.98
C ILE A 783 10.56 4.41 -45.81
N ALA A 784 9.77 5.40 -45.37
CA ALA A 784 9.81 6.77 -45.87
C ALA A 784 10.13 7.73 -44.71
N GLU A 785 11.05 8.66 -44.94
CA GLU A 785 11.52 9.64 -43.95
C GLU A 785 10.78 10.98 -44.05
N GLY A 786 10.76 11.74 -42.95
CA GLY A 786 10.74 13.22 -42.98
C GLY A 786 9.40 13.91 -42.65
N GLY A 787 9.47 14.93 -41.78
CA GLY A 787 8.37 15.88 -41.55
C GLY A 787 8.36 16.52 -40.16
N ASP A 788 9.09 17.63 -39.96
CA ASP A 788 8.96 18.48 -38.77
C ASP A 788 7.64 19.29 -38.77
N GLY A 789 7.05 19.55 -37.60
CA GLY A 789 5.89 20.43 -37.47
C GLY A 789 5.39 20.61 -36.03
N ASP A 790 5.51 21.84 -35.50
CA ASP A 790 4.98 22.21 -34.19
C ASP A 790 3.44 22.18 -34.15
N GLY A 791 2.87 21.52 -33.14
CA GLY A 791 1.41 21.37 -33.04
C GLY A 791 0.92 20.61 -31.79
N LEU A 792 1.45 20.92 -30.60
CA LEU A 792 1.08 20.20 -29.36
C LEU A 792 -0.28 20.65 -28.81
N GLY A 793 -1.34 20.05 -29.33
CA GLY A 793 -2.67 20.15 -28.76
C GLY A 793 -3.68 19.14 -29.32
N GLN A 794 -3.57 17.85 -28.95
CA GLN A 794 -4.72 16.95 -28.76
C GLN A 794 -4.36 15.55 -28.18
N SER A 795 -5.41 14.86 -27.73
CA SER A 795 -5.55 13.41 -27.44
C SER A 795 -4.40 12.69 -26.72
N LEU A 796 -4.60 12.53 -25.40
CA LEU A 796 -4.05 11.42 -24.62
C LEU A 796 -4.72 10.11 -25.07
N GLU A 797 -4.03 9.29 -25.86
CA GLU A 797 -4.41 7.88 -26.03
C GLU A 797 -3.62 7.00 -25.06
N ASP A 798 -4.32 6.11 -24.37
CA ASP A 798 -3.78 5.32 -23.26
C ASP A 798 -3.02 4.09 -23.72
N GLY A 799 -2.00 3.70 -22.95
CA GLY A 799 -1.19 2.52 -23.23
C GLY A 799 -2.00 1.21 -23.15
N PRO A 800 -1.83 0.26 -24.09
CA PRO A 800 -2.77 -0.85 -24.26
C PRO A 800 -2.58 -2.02 -23.27
N GLU A 801 -3.69 -2.68 -22.95
CA GLU A 801 -3.81 -4.13 -22.65
C GLU A 801 -3.30 -4.72 -21.32
N ARG A 802 -3.52 -4.06 -20.18
CA ARG A 802 -3.63 -4.77 -18.87
C ARG A 802 -4.85 -4.41 -18.01
N LEU A 803 -5.62 -3.42 -18.44
CA LEU A 803 -6.59 -2.70 -17.63
C LEU A 803 -8.05 -3.19 -17.85
N GLY A 804 -8.30 -4.00 -18.86
CA GLY A 804 -9.64 -4.42 -19.28
C GLY A 804 -10.30 -5.53 -18.43
N CYS A 805 -10.31 -5.44 -17.11
CA CYS A 805 -11.08 -6.36 -16.26
C CYS A 805 -11.88 -5.59 -15.21
N THR A 806 -12.83 -6.27 -14.59
CA THR A 806 -13.58 -5.76 -13.43
C THR A 806 -12.88 -6.22 -12.16
N ASP A 807 -12.88 -5.37 -11.12
CA ASP A 807 -12.05 -5.58 -9.93
C ASP A 807 -12.81 -6.34 -8.85
N CYS A 808 -12.27 -7.45 -8.35
CA CYS A 808 -12.90 -8.16 -7.23
C CYS A 808 -12.86 -7.36 -5.93
N VAL A 809 -11.83 -6.53 -5.70
CA VAL A 809 -11.68 -5.72 -4.48
C VAL A 809 -12.65 -4.53 -4.53
N GLN A 810 -12.64 -3.76 -5.62
CA GLN A 810 -13.52 -2.59 -5.75
C GLN A 810 -14.99 -3.01 -5.89
N THR A 811 -15.28 -4.15 -6.53
CA THR A 811 -16.62 -4.75 -6.50
C THR A 811 -17.03 -5.13 -5.07
N ALA A 812 -16.16 -5.76 -4.30
CA ALA A 812 -16.48 -6.13 -2.93
C ALA A 812 -16.74 -4.90 -2.05
N TRP A 813 -15.99 -3.81 -2.19
CA TRP A 813 -16.27 -2.54 -1.49
C TRP A 813 -17.60 -1.91 -1.90
N ALA A 814 -17.89 -1.84 -3.20
CA ALA A 814 -19.17 -1.33 -3.68
C ALA A 814 -20.36 -2.19 -3.17
N VAL A 815 -20.24 -3.51 -3.25
CA VAL A 815 -21.23 -4.46 -2.71
C VAL A 815 -21.41 -4.27 -1.21
N LEU A 816 -20.33 -4.22 -0.42
CA LEU A 816 -20.41 -3.99 1.02
C LEU A 816 -21.12 -2.66 1.33
N ALA A 817 -20.82 -1.57 0.63
CA ALA A 817 -21.51 -0.30 0.78
C ALA A 817 -23.03 -0.41 0.51
N LEU A 818 -23.44 -1.07 -0.59
CA LEU A 818 -24.84 -1.32 -0.91
C LEU A 818 -25.53 -2.21 0.14
N LEU A 819 -24.83 -3.23 0.67
CA LEU A 819 -25.35 -4.10 1.73
C LEU A 819 -25.55 -3.35 3.05
N GLU A 820 -24.68 -2.39 3.41
CA GLU A 820 -24.93 -1.50 4.57
C GLU A 820 -26.21 -0.67 4.39
N VAL A 821 -26.47 -0.15 3.18
CA VAL A 821 -27.73 0.55 2.88
C VAL A 821 -28.93 -0.37 3.08
N LEU A 822 -28.87 -1.61 2.60
CA LEU A 822 -29.95 -2.58 2.78
C LEU A 822 -30.18 -2.93 4.26
N SER A 823 -29.12 -3.02 5.09
CA SER A 823 -29.24 -3.21 6.54
C SER A 823 -30.09 -2.11 7.19
N LEU A 824 -29.84 -0.83 6.83
CA LEU A 824 -30.60 0.31 7.34
C LEU A 824 -32.09 0.25 6.96
N TYR A 825 -32.39 -0.19 5.74
CA TYR A 825 -33.77 -0.24 5.25
C TYR A 825 -34.56 -1.45 5.76
N GLN A 826 -33.92 -2.57 6.07
CA GLN A 826 -34.57 -3.70 6.76
C GLN A 826 -35.09 -3.26 8.14
N GLU A 827 -34.29 -2.50 8.92
CA GLU A 827 -34.71 -1.99 10.23
C GLU A 827 -35.85 -0.94 10.11
N GLU A 828 -35.75 0.01 9.19
CA GLU A 828 -36.83 0.99 8.95
C GLU A 828 -38.15 0.32 8.56
N SER A 829 -38.09 -0.71 7.72
CA SER A 829 -39.27 -1.46 7.26
C SER A 829 -39.95 -2.21 8.41
N ALA A 830 -39.15 -2.81 9.30
CA ALA A 830 -39.66 -3.44 10.52
C ALA A 830 -40.29 -2.42 11.48
N GLY A 831 -39.73 -1.21 11.58
CA GLY A 831 -40.21 -0.14 12.45
C GLY A 831 -41.48 0.58 11.98
N MET A 832 -41.70 0.71 10.66
CA MET A 832 -42.85 1.48 10.10
C MET A 832 -44.13 0.65 9.92
N GLY A 833 -44.04 -0.68 9.86
CA GLY A 833 -45.16 -1.54 9.50
C GLY A 833 -45.57 -1.42 8.03
N ALA A 834 -46.36 -2.37 7.54
CA ALA A 834 -46.60 -2.61 6.11
C ALA A 834 -47.47 -1.57 5.35
N ARG A 835 -47.52 -0.30 5.81
CA ARG A 835 -48.37 0.76 5.21
C ARG A 835 -47.72 2.16 5.11
N GLY A 836 -46.44 2.32 5.46
CA GLY A 836 -45.80 3.66 5.59
C GLY A 836 -45.01 4.19 4.38
N GLY A 837 -44.40 3.33 3.58
CA GLY A 837 -43.45 3.75 2.54
C GLY A 837 -44.11 4.18 1.22
N SER A 838 -43.73 5.35 0.69
CA SER A 838 -44.09 5.76 -0.68
C SER A 838 -43.47 4.81 -1.71
N GLY A 839 -44.22 4.42 -2.76
CA GLY A 839 -43.76 3.45 -3.78
C GLY A 839 -42.35 3.69 -4.31
N LYS A 840 -42.01 4.95 -4.59
CA LYS A 840 -40.66 5.37 -5.05
C LYS A 840 -39.52 4.93 -4.13
N ALA A 841 -39.71 4.93 -2.81
CA ALA A 841 -38.66 4.52 -1.87
C ALA A 841 -38.43 3.00 -1.91
N TRP A 842 -39.45 2.21 -2.22
CA TRP A 842 -39.32 0.78 -2.44
C TRP A 842 -38.65 0.47 -3.78
N GLU A 843 -38.99 1.20 -4.85
CA GLU A 843 -38.33 1.10 -6.16
C GLU A 843 -36.82 1.39 -6.06
N GLU A 844 -36.43 2.45 -5.34
CA GLU A 844 -35.03 2.80 -5.08
C GLU A 844 -34.29 1.67 -4.34
N ILE A 845 -34.92 1.01 -3.35
CA ILE A 845 -34.31 -0.10 -2.61
C ILE A 845 -34.26 -1.40 -3.39
N GLU A 846 -35.25 -1.67 -4.25
CA GLU A 846 -35.19 -2.80 -5.18
C GLU A 846 -34.04 -2.64 -6.19
N LEU A 847 -33.72 -1.41 -6.61
CA LEU A 847 -32.53 -1.12 -7.43
C LEU A 847 -31.23 -1.39 -6.66
N VAL A 848 -31.11 -0.94 -5.40
CA VAL A 848 -29.95 -1.24 -4.53
C VAL A 848 -29.78 -2.75 -4.34
N GLN A 849 -30.87 -3.47 -4.07
CA GLN A 849 -30.86 -4.92 -3.89
C GLN A 849 -30.45 -5.67 -5.16
N ARG A 850 -30.96 -5.26 -6.33
CA ARG A 850 -30.55 -5.82 -7.63
C ARG A 850 -29.07 -5.53 -7.93
N GLY A 851 -28.59 -4.33 -7.64
CA GLY A 851 -27.18 -3.97 -7.80
C GLY A 851 -26.26 -4.83 -6.92
N ALA A 852 -26.57 -4.95 -5.63
CA ALA A 852 -25.81 -5.79 -4.71
C ALA A 852 -25.76 -7.27 -5.15
N ARG A 853 -26.88 -7.84 -5.60
CA ARG A 853 -26.96 -9.21 -6.13
C ARG A 853 -26.05 -9.42 -7.33
N ARG A 854 -26.10 -8.54 -8.34
CA ARG A 854 -25.24 -8.62 -9.53
C ARG A 854 -23.75 -8.57 -9.18
N GLY A 855 -23.36 -7.77 -8.19
CA GLY A 855 -21.99 -7.73 -7.68
C GLY A 855 -21.58 -9.02 -6.97
N ILE A 856 -22.48 -9.62 -6.19
CA ILE A 856 -22.26 -10.93 -5.56
C ILE A 856 -22.16 -12.05 -6.60
N GLU A 857 -23.00 -12.04 -7.64
CA GLU A 857 -22.92 -12.97 -8.77
C GLU A 857 -21.59 -12.86 -9.51
N PHE A 858 -21.11 -11.63 -9.75
CA PHE A 858 -19.76 -11.38 -10.27
C PHE A 858 -18.70 -12.03 -9.37
N LEU A 859 -18.68 -11.73 -8.07
CA LEU A 859 -17.68 -12.27 -7.13
C LEU A 859 -17.68 -13.80 -7.10
N VAL A 860 -18.85 -14.43 -7.07
CA VAL A 860 -19.00 -15.90 -7.13
C VAL A 860 -18.49 -16.46 -8.46
N SER A 861 -18.72 -15.77 -9.58
CA SER A 861 -18.26 -16.20 -10.91
C SER A 861 -16.76 -16.00 -11.14
N ALA A 862 -16.17 -15.00 -10.48
CA ALA A 862 -14.75 -14.64 -10.58
C ALA A 862 -13.84 -15.43 -9.62
N GLN A 863 -14.41 -16.21 -8.69
CA GLN A 863 -13.66 -17.03 -7.75
C GLN A 863 -13.04 -18.25 -8.44
N LYS A 864 -11.76 -18.51 -8.17
CA LYS A 864 -11.04 -19.69 -8.68
C LYS A 864 -11.46 -20.97 -7.95
N GLY A 865 -11.06 -22.12 -8.51
CA GLY A 865 -11.38 -23.44 -7.95
C GLY A 865 -10.87 -23.68 -6.52
N ASP A 866 -9.74 -23.07 -6.17
CA ASP A 866 -9.05 -23.12 -4.87
C ASP A 866 -9.55 -22.09 -3.84
N GLY A 867 -10.43 -21.17 -4.24
CA GLY A 867 -11.02 -20.13 -3.39
C GLY A 867 -10.38 -18.74 -3.52
N ASP A 868 -9.26 -18.57 -4.23
CA ASP A 868 -8.61 -17.27 -4.49
C ASP A 868 -9.37 -16.46 -5.54
N TRP A 869 -9.11 -15.15 -5.60
CA TRP A 869 -9.53 -14.29 -6.71
C TRP A 869 -8.36 -13.84 -7.58
N ARG A 870 -8.67 -13.29 -8.75
CA ARG A 870 -7.69 -12.63 -9.63
C ARG A 870 -7.13 -11.39 -8.90
N GLN A 871 -5.83 -11.15 -8.98
CA GLN A 871 -5.23 -9.93 -8.44
C GLN A 871 -5.22 -8.88 -9.55
N ASN A 872 -6.04 -7.85 -9.39
CA ASN A 872 -6.05 -6.67 -10.25
C ASN A 872 -4.89 -5.74 -9.86
N GLY A 873 -4.97 -4.46 -10.25
CA GLY A 873 -3.91 -3.48 -10.03
C GLY A 873 -3.71 -3.06 -8.57
N CYS A 874 -3.02 -1.93 -8.37
CA CYS A 874 -2.80 -1.35 -7.05
C CYS A 874 -4.14 -0.92 -6.41
N ALA A 875 -4.63 -1.69 -5.44
CA ALA A 875 -5.81 -1.36 -4.67
C ALA A 875 -5.56 -0.27 -3.59
N GLY A 876 -4.30 -0.07 -3.20
CA GLY A 876 -3.87 0.96 -2.26
C GLY A 876 -3.31 2.19 -2.96
N VAL A 877 -3.44 3.35 -2.31
CA VAL A 877 -2.81 4.61 -2.72
C VAL A 877 -2.26 5.35 -1.51
N PHE A 878 -1.24 6.18 -1.71
CA PHE A 878 -0.92 7.25 -0.77
C PHE A 878 -0.55 8.54 -1.50
N ASN A 879 -0.83 9.66 -0.84
CA ASN A 879 -0.52 11.03 -1.31
C ASN A 879 -0.95 11.29 -2.76
N ASN A 880 -2.13 10.76 -3.12
CA ASN A 880 -2.84 10.88 -4.41
C ASN A 880 -2.12 10.32 -5.65
N THR A 881 -0.89 9.82 -5.52
CA THR A 881 0.05 9.68 -6.65
C THR A 881 0.81 8.35 -6.71
N VAL A 882 0.91 7.63 -5.60
CA VAL A 882 1.69 6.39 -5.52
C VAL A 882 0.78 5.21 -5.24
N GLY A 883 0.69 4.28 -6.21
CA GLY A 883 0.04 3.00 -6.03
C GLY A 883 0.86 2.07 -5.13
N ILE A 884 0.16 1.35 -4.24
CA ILE A 884 0.72 0.34 -3.36
C ILE A 884 -0.15 -0.91 -3.36
N SER A 885 0.47 -2.08 -3.30
CA SER A 885 -0.21 -3.37 -3.32
C SER A 885 -0.76 -3.71 -1.93
N TYR A 886 -1.98 -4.25 -1.89
CA TYR A 886 -2.54 -4.91 -0.70
C TYR A 886 -2.93 -6.34 -1.11
N ALA A 887 -1.97 -7.27 -1.09
CA ALA A 887 -2.15 -8.60 -1.66
C ALA A 887 -3.32 -9.40 -1.05
N ASN A 888 -3.67 -9.17 0.22
CA ASN A 888 -4.73 -9.90 0.91
C ASN A 888 -6.15 -9.38 0.61
N TYR A 889 -6.31 -8.16 0.08
CA TYR A 889 -7.61 -7.54 -0.15
C TYR A 889 -8.52 -8.35 -1.08
N ARG A 890 -7.97 -8.97 -2.13
CA ARG A 890 -8.71 -9.81 -3.08
C ARG A 890 -9.34 -11.05 -2.47
N ASN A 891 -8.92 -11.43 -1.25
CA ASN A 891 -9.47 -12.57 -0.53
C ASN A 891 -10.34 -12.10 0.65
N ILE A 892 -9.86 -11.13 1.42
CA ILE A 892 -10.57 -10.60 2.59
C ILE A 892 -11.89 -9.93 2.20
N PHE A 893 -11.89 -8.98 1.25
CA PHE A 893 -13.11 -8.21 0.96
C PHE A 893 -14.18 -9.01 0.22
N PRO A 894 -13.87 -9.85 -0.79
CA PRO A 894 -14.86 -10.77 -1.35
C PRO A 894 -15.43 -11.74 -0.30
N THR A 895 -14.61 -12.30 0.60
CA THR A 895 -15.09 -13.12 1.73
C THR A 895 -16.11 -12.36 2.58
N TRP A 896 -15.81 -11.10 2.91
CA TRP A 896 -16.69 -10.26 3.72
C TRP A 896 -18.00 -9.91 3.00
N ALA A 897 -17.94 -9.58 1.71
CA ALA A 897 -19.12 -9.29 0.89
C ALA A 897 -20.06 -10.51 0.82
N LEU A 898 -19.51 -11.70 0.60
CA LEU A 898 -20.27 -12.96 0.60
C LEU A 898 -20.88 -13.23 2.00
N ALA A 899 -20.12 -13.03 3.07
CA ALA A 899 -20.59 -13.20 4.45
C ALA A 899 -21.77 -12.26 4.78
N LYS A 900 -21.64 -10.96 4.48
CA LYS A 900 -22.68 -9.95 4.74
C LYS A 900 -23.92 -10.16 3.86
N PHE A 901 -23.78 -10.68 2.64
CA PHE A 901 -24.93 -11.05 1.81
C PHE A 901 -25.75 -12.20 2.44
N LEU A 902 -25.06 -13.22 2.99
CA LEU A 902 -25.72 -14.33 3.70
C LEU A 902 -26.38 -13.86 5.00
N ASP A 903 -25.74 -12.94 5.73
CA ASP A 903 -26.23 -12.35 6.98
C ASP A 903 -27.58 -11.63 6.81
N LEU A 904 -27.73 -10.86 5.72
CA LEU A 904 -28.98 -10.13 5.43
C LEU A 904 -30.11 -11.00 4.84
N GLY A 905 -29.90 -12.31 4.67
CA GLY A 905 -30.92 -13.26 4.22
C GLY A 905 -31.52 -12.97 2.84
N LEU A 906 -30.78 -12.31 1.96
CA LEU A 906 -31.27 -11.90 0.64
C LEU A 906 -31.42 -13.12 -0.29
N GLN A 907 -32.66 -13.41 -0.73
CA GLN A 907 -33.02 -14.56 -1.58
C GLN A 907 -32.92 -14.26 -3.07
#